data_AF-A0A1W6ZPC5-F1
#
_entry.id   AF-A0A1W6ZPC5-F1
#
_cell.length_a   1.000
_cell.length_b   1.000
_cell.length_c   1.000
_cell.angle_alpha   90.00
_cell.angle_beta   90.00
_cell.angle_gamma   90.00
#
_symmetry.space_group_name_H-M   'P 1'
#
loop_
_entity.id
_entity.type
_entity.pdbx_description
1 polymer ?
#
loop_
_entity_poly.entity_id
_entity_poly.type
_entity_poly.pdbx_seq_one_letter_code
_entity_poly.pdbx_strand_id
1 'polypeptide(L)'
;MNNTVFHEIAWLLLGAAAVGLLGTALRQPVIVSFIAVGIAAAAFFDSSPETASQIRFLAELGVALLLFLVGLKLDWRLVKRLGPVALATGLGQVVFTAGIGFPIGLALGLDWLTSLYVAVALTFSSTIIVVKLLSDKRELETLHGRIALGFLIVQDIVVVIAMVVLSTVGIGVTQRGGLTDLGAIIGSLLAVVVILVLFVRYLADPLMARLARTPELLVIASIGWAAAAAAVGDMIGLGKELGGLAAGVSIGSTPYRDLVSARLSALRDFLLLFFFLSIGATLDLSTLGKDVTPAIVFSLFVLIGNPLIVLFIMASMGYRTRTGFLAGLTVAQISEFSLIFMAMGLSLGHVDQSAVGLVTLVGLVTIALSVYMITYSQQLYAWCQPLLRPFDFGAWREAAAANDEDKATIDVIIFGLGRFGSQLLRRLEDAGYNVLGVDLDPQAIRRFSREGYQVRYGDVTEQDFWGELPLTQARWIVLSVPYGTILLTETDPRSGLLTAIRTHRFGGRVAITARTDQEARRLQEGGGVDLVLYPFDDAATSAAKQITDLDEESITQEAAGALAPASLVPPVSEDQPRVIIVGCGRVGDLVSEMLARHDVRYVALDSDSALVARERRRGKPIFYGDATDPELLRRFGIASAHALVVTMDNPTAVESVITAARTERPDLIIVARARDAEHATKLYELNVTDAVPETIEASLQLSEALLVNMGVPMGLVIASIHEKRDELRHALQGSEREGRVRRAIRASTRRKSDGGT
;
A
#
# COMPACT_ATOMS: atom_id res chain seq x y z
N MET A 1 34.74 -19.52 38.87
CA MET A 1 34.80 -18.21 38.21
C MET A 1 33.76 -18.10 37.08
N ASN A 2 33.55 -19.07 36.18
CA ASN A 2 32.48 -18.97 35.16
C ASN A 2 31.02 -18.86 35.67
N ASN A 3 30.70 -19.35 36.87
CA ASN A 3 29.32 -19.25 37.40
C ASN A 3 28.90 -17.81 37.72
N THR A 4 29.81 -16.92 38.14
CA THR A 4 29.43 -15.56 38.55
C THR A 4 28.93 -14.74 37.37
N VAL A 5 29.61 -14.81 36.21
CA VAL A 5 29.20 -14.08 35.01
C VAL A 5 27.85 -14.54 34.48
N PHE A 6 27.59 -15.85 34.48
CA PHE A 6 26.28 -16.39 34.08
C PHE A 6 25.16 -15.89 35.00
N HIS A 7 25.39 -15.89 36.32
CA HIS A 7 24.41 -15.38 37.29
C HIS A 7 24.18 -13.87 37.13
N GLU A 8 25.23 -13.08 36.94
CA GLU A 8 25.12 -11.63 36.72
C GLU A 8 24.33 -11.31 35.45
N ILE A 9 24.63 -11.96 34.32
CA ILE A 9 23.86 -11.79 33.08
C ILE A 9 22.40 -12.23 33.27
N ALA A 10 22.14 -13.35 33.96
CA ALA A 10 20.79 -13.80 34.24
C ALA A 10 20.00 -12.77 35.07
N TRP A 11 20.62 -12.19 36.10
CA TRP A 11 20.00 -11.14 36.91
C TRP A 11 19.77 -9.85 36.12
N LEU A 12 20.71 -9.47 35.24
CA LEU A 12 20.53 -8.32 34.33
C LEU A 12 19.35 -8.53 33.39
N LEU A 13 19.20 -9.73 32.80
CA LEU A 13 18.08 -10.04 31.92
C LEU A 13 16.74 -10.05 32.66
N LEU A 14 16.68 -10.64 33.86
CA LEU A 14 15.49 -10.62 34.71
C LEU A 14 15.14 -9.19 35.15
N GLY A 15 16.14 -8.39 35.52
CA GLY A 15 15.99 -6.98 35.85
C GLY A 15 15.47 -6.17 34.67
N ALA A 16 16.05 -6.35 33.48
CA ALA A 16 15.60 -5.71 32.24
C ALA A 16 14.16 -6.10 31.90
N ALA A 17 13.76 -7.36 32.09
CA ALA A 17 12.38 -7.79 31.90
C ALA A 17 11.42 -7.16 32.93
N ALA A 18 11.79 -7.10 34.21
CA ALA A 18 10.96 -6.53 35.26
C ALA A 18 10.77 -5.01 35.11
N VAL A 19 11.86 -4.26 34.90
CA VAL A 19 11.82 -2.81 34.65
C VAL A 19 11.22 -2.51 33.28
N GLY A 20 11.41 -3.40 32.31
CA GLY A 20 10.73 -3.36 31.02
C GLY A 20 9.21 -3.49 31.17
N LEU A 21 8.73 -4.43 31.99
CA LEU A 21 7.31 -4.60 32.28
C LEU A 21 6.71 -3.35 32.94
N LEU A 22 7.41 -2.79 33.93
CA LEU A 22 7.02 -1.53 34.55
C LEU A 22 6.99 -0.37 33.53
N GLY A 23 8.03 -0.27 32.69
CA GLY A 23 8.10 0.72 31.62
C GLY A 23 6.93 0.60 30.65
N THR A 24 6.62 -0.61 30.19
CA THR A 24 5.47 -0.85 29.29
C THR A 24 4.14 -0.50 29.95
N ALA A 25 3.98 -0.75 31.25
CA ALA A 25 2.79 -0.33 32.00
C ALA A 25 2.64 1.20 32.05
N LEU A 26 3.76 1.93 32.09
CA LEU A 26 3.82 3.40 32.01
C LEU A 26 3.79 3.94 30.56
N ARG A 27 3.58 3.07 29.56
CA ARG A 27 3.65 3.36 28.12
C ARG A 27 5.03 3.83 27.65
N GLN A 28 6.09 3.50 28.37
CA GLN A 28 7.47 3.84 28.01
C GLN A 28 8.10 2.80 27.07
N PRO A 29 8.92 3.22 26.08
CA PRO A 29 9.72 2.30 25.27
C PRO A 29 10.71 1.52 26.13
N VAL A 30 10.87 0.23 25.82
CA VAL A 30 11.70 -0.68 26.62
C VAL A 30 13.19 -0.28 26.62
N ILE A 31 13.65 0.48 25.61
CA ILE A 31 15.01 1.04 25.54
C ILE A 31 15.32 1.91 26.77
N VAL A 32 14.36 2.74 27.22
CA VAL A 32 14.53 3.58 28.41
C VAL A 32 14.73 2.71 29.66
N SER A 33 13.96 1.63 29.77
CA SER A 33 14.12 0.65 30.85
C SER A 33 15.50 -0.01 30.81
N PHE A 34 16.03 -0.35 29.64
CA PHE A 34 17.34 -0.99 29.52
C PHE A 34 18.49 -0.09 29.95
N ILE A 35 18.45 1.20 29.58
CA ILE A 35 19.43 2.18 30.05
C ILE A 35 19.34 2.34 31.57
N ALA A 36 18.11 2.44 32.12
CA ALA A 36 17.90 2.54 33.56
C ALA A 36 18.42 1.32 34.33
N VAL A 37 18.22 0.10 33.80
CA VAL A 37 18.80 -1.11 34.38
C VAL A 37 20.32 -1.09 34.30
N GLY A 38 20.92 -0.59 33.21
CA GLY A 38 22.38 -0.44 33.11
C GLY A 38 22.95 0.49 34.17
N ILE A 39 22.31 1.65 34.38
CA ILE A 39 22.70 2.62 35.43
C ILE A 39 22.58 1.99 36.82
N ALA A 40 21.44 1.34 37.10
CA ALA A 40 21.23 0.66 38.38
C ALA A 40 22.26 -0.47 38.58
N ALA A 41 22.55 -1.23 37.52
CA ALA A 41 23.49 -2.33 37.59
C ALA A 41 24.90 -1.87 37.96
N ALA A 42 25.37 -0.77 37.38
CA ALA A 42 26.66 -0.17 37.73
C ALA A 42 26.73 0.35 39.17
N ALA A 43 25.59 0.75 39.76
CA ALA A 43 25.52 1.24 41.14
C ALA A 43 25.42 0.11 42.18
N PHE A 44 24.76 -1.00 41.85
CA PHE A 44 24.45 -2.09 42.80
C PHE A 44 25.34 -3.33 42.64
N PHE A 45 25.84 -3.61 41.44
CA PHE A 45 26.78 -4.70 41.19
C PHE A 45 28.17 -4.11 41.04
N ASP A 46 29.10 -4.55 41.88
CA ASP A 46 30.54 -4.37 41.64
C ASP A 46 30.91 -5.32 40.50
N SER A 47 30.46 -4.97 39.29
CA SER A 47 30.47 -5.87 38.15
C SER A 47 31.91 -6.30 37.86
N SER A 48 32.14 -7.61 37.86
CA SER A 48 33.46 -8.15 37.53
C SER A 48 33.93 -7.59 36.18
N PRO A 49 35.21 -7.22 36.01
CA PRO A 49 35.76 -6.81 34.72
C PRO A 49 35.46 -7.82 33.59
N GLU A 50 35.34 -9.11 33.92
CA GLU A 50 34.95 -10.17 32.98
C GLU A 50 33.51 -9.99 32.47
N THR A 51 32.55 -9.70 33.35
CA THR A 51 31.14 -9.48 32.99
C THR A 51 31.01 -8.22 32.12
N ALA A 52 31.69 -7.15 32.49
CA ALA A 52 31.70 -5.91 31.70
C ALA A 52 32.27 -6.15 30.30
N SER A 53 33.32 -6.96 30.16
CA SER A 53 33.89 -7.34 28.87
C SER A 53 32.91 -8.16 28.03
N GLN A 54 32.17 -9.09 28.62
CA GLN A 54 31.17 -9.90 27.88
C GLN A 54 29.98 -9.05 27.43
N ILE A 55 29.46 -8.17 28.30
CA ILE A 55 28.37 -7.25 27.94
C ILE A 55 28.82 -6.34 26.79
N ARG A 56 30.05 -5.81 26.83
CA ARG A 56 30.61 -5.00 25.75
C ARG A 56 30.72 -5.77 24.44
N PHE A 57 31.16 -7.02 24.47
CA PHE A 57 31.21 -7.87 23.27
C PHE A 57 29.83 -8.10 22.66
N LEU A 58 28.81 -8.39 23.49
CA LEU A 58 27.42 -8.54 23.02
C LEU A 58 26.87 -7.22 22.46
N ALA A 59 27.19 -6.09 23.10
CA ALA A 59 26.84 -4.75 22.61
C ALA A 59 27.46 -4.45 21.23
N GLU A 60 28.75 -4.75 21.04
CA GLU A 60 29.44 -4.57 19.76
C GLU A 60 28.81 -5.42 18.65
N LEU A 61 28.48 -6.69 18.94
CA LEU A 61 27.74 -7.53 18.00
C LEU A 61 26.35 -6.96 17.68
N GLY A 62 25.67 -6.40 18.68
CA GLY A 62 24.38 -5.72 18.49
C GLY A 62 24.45 -4.51 17.59
N VAL A 63 25.48 -3.66 17.76
CA VAL A 63 25.72 -2.50 16.90
C VAL A 63 26.05 -2.95 15.47
N ALA A 64 26.93 -3.95 15.31
CA ALA A 64 27.27 -4.48 13.99
C ALA A 64 26.05 -5.06 13.27
N LEU A 65 25.21 -5.82 13.99
CA LEU A 65 23.98 -6.38 13.44
C LEU A 65 22.95 -5.30 13.12
N LEU A 66 22.79 -4.28 13.98
CA LEU A 66 21.91 -3.15 13.71
C LEU A 66 22.32 -2.43 12.42
N LEU A 67 23.60 -2.11 12.25
CA LEU A 67 24.11 -1.44 11.06
C LEU A 67 23.99 -2.31 9.81
N PHE A 68 24.13 -3.62 9.95
CA PHE A 68 23.80 -4.58 8.90
C PHE A 68 22.30 -4.51 8.52
N LEU A 69 21.38 -4.48 9.49
CA LEU A 69 19.95 -4.29 9.22
C LEU A 69 19.63 -2.93 8.60
N VAL A 70 20.37 -1.88 8.94
CA VAL A 70 20.24 -0.58 8.28
C VAL A 70 20.68 -0.67 6.82
N GLY A 71 21.82 -1.30 6.55
CA GLY A 71 22.31 -1.54 5.19
C GLY A 71 21.32 -2.35 4.34
N LEU A 72 20.60 -3.30 4.94
CA LEU A 72 19.53 -4.06 4.27
C LEU A 72 18.35 -3.19 3.82
N LYS A 73 18.02 -2.15 4.59
CA LYS A 73 16.89 -1.24 4.34
C LYS A 73 17.22 -0.10 3.38
N LEU A 74 18.49 0.06 3.00
CA LEU A 74 18.94 1.06 2.05
C LEU A 74 18.46 0.72 0.62
N ASP A 75 17.26 1.17 0.28
CA ASP A 75 16.72 1.10 -1.08
C ASP A 75 16.50 2.51 -1.65
N TRP A 76 17.40 2.92 -2.56
CA TRP A 76 17.29 4.20 -3.27
C TRP A 76 15.98 4.35 -4.06
N ARG A 77 15.32 3.24 -4.41
CA ARG A 77 14.02 3.28 -5.11
C ARG A 77 12.89 3.71 -4.18
N LEU A 78 13.05 3.53 -2.87
CA LEU A 78 12.07 3.95 -1.87
C LEU A 78 12.03 5.49 -1.78
N VAL A 79 13.20 6.15 -1.79
CA VAL A 79 13.32 7.63 -1.78
C VAL A 79 12.54 8.27 -2.93
N LYS A 80 12.60 7.68 -4.14
CA LYS A 80 11.86 8.18 -5.31
C LYS A 80 10.34 8.10 -5.16
N ARG A 81 9.83 7.25 -4.26
CA ARG A 81 8.38 7.05 -4.02
C ARG A 81 7.83 7.93 -2.90
N LEU A 82 8.68 8.45 -2.00
CA LEU A 82 8.27 9.19 -0.80
C LEU A 82 7.84 10.65 -1.08
N GLY A 83 7.98 11.10 -2.33
CA GLY A 83 7.59 12.44 -2.77
C GLY A 83 8.59 13.53 -2.36
N PRO A 84 8.58 14.69 -3.04
CA PRO A 84 9.55 15.76 -2.81
C PRO A 84 9.46 16.38 -1.41
N VAL A 85 8.31 16.22 -0.74
CA VAL A 85 8.02 16.81 0.57
C VAL A 85 8.79 16.07 1.67
N ALA A 86 8.73 14.74 1.68
CA ALA A 86 9.49 13.92 2.61
C ALA A 86 11.01 14.19 2.49
N LEU A 87 11.51 14.36 1.27
CA LEU A 87 12.92 14.66 1.01
C LEU A 87 13.31 16.05 1.53
N ALA A 88 12.54 17.07 1.19
CA ALA A 88 12.80 18.44 1.62
C ALA A 88 12.70 18.60 3.14
N THR A 89 11.68 18.00 3.77
CA THR A 89 11.51 18.02 5.23
C THR A 89 12.65 17.26 5.93
N GLY A 90 13.03 16.08 5.45
CA GLY A 90 14.10 15.28 6.08
C GLY A 90 15.47 15.93 5.98
N LEU A 91 15.90 16.31 4.77
CA LEU A 91 17.19 16.98 4.58
C LEU A 91 17.20 18.37 5.23
N GLY A 92 16.11 19.13 5.06
CA GLY A 92 15.96 20.45 5.67
C GLY A 92 16.06 20.38 7.18
N GLN A 93 15.33 19.45 7.81
CA GLN A 93 15.39 19.29 9.26
C GLN A 93 16.80 18.93 9.73
N VAL A 94 17.50 17.98 9.08
CA VAL A 94 18.87 17.64 9.48
C VAL A 94 19.80 18.86 9.39
N VAL A 95 19.74 19.62 8.30
CA VAL A 95 20.58 20.80 8.09
C VAL A 95 20.26 21.90 9.12
N PHE A 96 18.99 22.22 9.35
CA PHE A 96 18.60 23.25 10.33
C PHE A 96 18.89 22.82 11.77
N THR A 97 18.61 21.56 12.13
CA THR A 97 18.87 21.04 13.47
C THR A 97 20.37 21.01 13.75
N ALA A 98 21.21 20.57 12.83
CA ALA A 98 22.67 20.65 12.98
C ALA A 98 23.16 22.10 13.01
N GLY A 99 22.62 22.96 12.13
CA GLY A 99 23.00 24.37 12.03
C GLY A 99 22.67 25.20 13.26
N ILE A 100 21.60 24.85 14.00
CA ILE A 100 21.23 25.50 15.27
C ILE A 100 21.85 24.77 16.47
N GLY A 101 21.94 23.45 16.44
CA GLY A 101 22.57 22.65 17.50
C GLY A 101 24.05 22.96 17.68
N PHE A 102 24.77 23.23 16.59
CA PHE A 102 26.20 23.55 16.61
C PHE A 102 26.52 24.82 17.42
N PRO A 103 25.91 26.00 17.14
CA PRO A 103 26.14 27.19 17.95
C PRO A 103 25.62 27.05 19.38
N ILE A 104 24.58 26.24 19.63
CA ILE A 104 24.16 25.91 21.00
C ILE A 104 25.30 25.18 21.75
N GLY A 105 25.94 24.20 21.12
CA GLY A 105 27.10 23.50 21.70
C GLY A 105 28.25 24.43 22.05
N LEU A 106 28.62 25.31 21.11
CA LEU A 106 29.65 26.32 21.34
C LEU A 106 29.29 27.27 22.49
N ALA A 107 28.02 27.71 22.57
CA ALA A 107 27.54 28.59 23.62
C ALA A 107 27.54 27.91 25.01
N LEU A 108 27.39 26.58 25.04
CA LEU A 108 27.49 25.75 26.24
C LEU A 108 28.95 25.42 26.63
N GLY A 109 29.93 25.89 25.87
CA GLY A 109 31.35 25.71 26.15
C GLY A 109 31.96 24.41 25.62
N LEU A 110 31.26 23.68 24.76
CA LEU A 110 31.84 22.53 24.04
C LEU A 110 32.82 23.04 22.97
N ASP A 111 33.87 22.27 22.69
CA ASP A 111 34.76 22.56 21.57
C ASP A 111 34.02 22.40 20.23
N TRP A 112 34.61 22.94 19.15
CA TRP A 112 33.95 22.96 17.84
C TRP A 112 33.73 21.54 17.27
N LEU A 113 34.63 20.59 17.52
CA LEU A 113 34.51 19.24 16.99
C LEU A 113 33.41 18.50 17.76
N THR A 114 33.44 18.52 19.08
CA THR A 114 32.39 17.94 19.93
C THR A 114 31.03 18.59 19.67
N SER A 115 30.97 19.91 19.48
CA SER A 115 29.74 20.61 19.13
C SER A 115 29.15 20.15 17.81
N LEU A 116 29.99 19.90 16.79
CA LEU A 116 29.54 19.37 15.50
C LEU A 116 28.99 17.95 15.65
N TYR A 117 29.68 17.10 16.42
CA TYR A 117 29.25 15.74 16.71
C TYR A 117 27.89 15.70 17.42
N VAL A 118 27.76 16.47 18.51
CA VAL A 118 26.51 16.57 19.25
C VAL A 118 25.41 17.12 18.34
N ALA A 119 25.66 18.20 17.60
CA ALA A 119 24.68 18.78 16.70
C ALA A 119 24.17 17.81 15.64
N VAL A 120 25.06 17.03 15.01
CA VAL A 120 24.67 15.98 14.04
C VAL A 120 23.91 14.86 14.74
N ALA A 121 24.37 14.39 15.91
CA ALA A 121 23.70 13.33 16.66
C ALA A 121 22.25 13.71 17.02
N LEU A 122 21.98 14.99 17.33
CA LEU A 122 20.64 15.49 17.67
C LEU A 122 19.66 15.51 16.48
N THR A 123 20.16 15.31 15.25
CA THR A 123 19.32 15.30 14.04
C THR A 123 18.64 13.96 13.80
N PHE A 124 19.17 12.87 14.37
CA PHE A 124 18.74 11.51 14.05
C PHE A 124 17.56 11.09 14.92
N SER A 125 16.36 10.97 14.35
CA SER A 125 15.16 10.56 15.07
C SER A 125 14.87 9.06 14.97
N SER A 126 14.14 8.52 15.96
CA SER A 126 13.89 7.07 16.04
C SER A 126 12.74 6.63 15.15
N THR A 127 13.06 5.90 14.08
CA THR A 127 12.05 5.32 13.18
C THR A 127 11.20 4.25 13.86
N ILE A 128 11.80 3.38 14.68
CA ILE A 128 11.08 2.25 15.31
C ILE A 128 10.01 2.76 16.29
N ILE A 129 10.36 3.73 17.15
CA ILE A 129 9.45 4.27 18.15
C ILE A 129 8.31 5.02 17.47
N VAL A 130 8.62 5.88 16.48
CA VAL A 130 7.59 6.65 15.78
C VAL A 130 6.65 5.75 14.98
N VAL A 131 7.18 4.80 14.20
CA VAL A 131 6.35 3.87 13.42
C VAL A 131 5.44 3.07 14.35
N LYS A 132 5.96 2.61 15.49
CA LYS A 132 5.14 1.91 16.50
C LYS A 132 4.06 2.81 17.08
N LEU A 133 4.40 4.02 17.53
CA LEU A 133 3.42 4.94 18.13
C LEU A 133 2.35 5.38 17.13
N LEU A 134 2.73 5.70 15.89
CA LEU A 134 1.77 6.02 14.83
C LEU A 134 0.93 4.79 14.45
N SER A 135 1.51 3.58 14.46
CA SER A 135 0.76 2.33 14.23
C SER A 135 -0.25 2.08 15.34
N ASP A 136 0.16 2.23 16.60
CA ASP A 136 -0.67 2.04 17.78
C ASP A 136 -1.84 3.05 17.80
N LYS A 137 -1.61 4.28 17.30
CA LYS A 137 -2.64 5.30 17.10
C LYS A 137 -3.40 5.18 15.78
N ARG A 138 -3.05 4.22 14.91
CA ARG A 138 -3.58 4.06 13.54
C ARG A 138 -3.41 5.29 12.64
N GLU A 139 -2.43 6.13 12.94
CA GLU A 139 -2.14 7.37 12.21
C GLU A 139 -1.15 7.17 11.03
N LEU A 140 -0.65 5.94 10.78
CA LEU A 140 0.32 5.68 9.70
C LEU A 140 -0.17 6.10 8.30
N GLU A 141 -1.46 5.93 8.04
CA GLU A 141 -2.08 6.26 6.75
C GLU A 141 -2.60 7.71 6.66
N THR A 142 -2.39 8.52 7.70
CA THR A 142 -2.72 9.96 7.65
C THR A 142 -1.71 10.74 6.82
N LEU A 143 -2.04 11.98 6.45
CA LEU A 143 -1.11 12.84 5.70
C LEU A 143 0.18 13.09 6.48
N HIS A 144 0.06 13.47 7.76
CA HIS A 144 1.22 13.70 8.62
C HIS A 144 1.98 12.41 8.91
N GLY A 145 1.29 11.28 9.08
CA GLY A 145 1.93 9.98 9.28
C GLY A 145 2.76 9.51 8.08
N ARG A 146 2.22 9.62 6.86
CA ARG A 146 2.96 9.29 5.63
C ARG A 146 4.15 10.23 5.39
N ILE A 147 3.99 11.53 5.67
CA ILE A 147 5.08 12.50 5.57
C ILE A 147 6.16 12.19 6.61
N ALA A 148 5.75 11.89 7.86
CA ALA A 148 6.65 11.49 8.95
C ALA A 148 7.46 10.26 8.60
N LEU A 149 6.81 9.17 8.19
CA LEU A 149 7.50 7.97 7.71
C LEU A 149 8.47 8.29 6.56
N GLY A 150 8.03 9.15 5.63
CA GLY A 150 8.84 9.52 4.49
C GLY A 150 10.13 10.24 4.86
N PHE A 151 10.07 11.25 5.73
CA PHE A 151 11.30 11.95 6.10
C PHE A 151 12.17 11.14 7.10
N LEU A 152 11.58 10.27 7.93
CA LEU A 152 12.35 9.37 8.80
C LEU A 152 13.24 8.44 7.98
N ILE A 153 12.73 7.92 6.86
CA ILE A 153 13.53 7.12 5.92
C ILE A 153 14.67 7.96 5.32
N VAL A 154 14.42 9.23 4.99
CA VAL A 154 15.44 10.13 4.46
C VAL A 154 16.51 10.41 5.53
N GLN A 155 16.11 10.62 6.79
CA GLN A 155 17.03 10.78 7.92
C GLN A 155 17.88 9.53 8.11
N ASP A 156 17.31 8.32 8.08
CA ASP A 156 18.06 7.06 8.20
C ASP A 156 19.16 6.94 7.10
N ILE A 157 18.90 7.45 5.89
CA ILE A 157 19.91 7.51 4.82
C ILE A 157 21.00 8.53 5.17
N VAL A 158 20.63 9.70 5.69
CA VAL A 158 21.60 10.73 6.09
C VAL A 158 22.47 10.26 7.24
N VAL A 159 21.91 9.53 8.21
CA VAL A 159 22.66 8.86 9.29
C VAL A 159 23.76 7.98 8.70
N VAL A 160 23.39 7.12 7.75
CA VAL A 160 24.34 6.22 7.12
C VAL A 160 25.45 6.99 6.39
N ILE A 161 25.08 8.01 5.62
CA ILE A 161 26.06 8.84 4.92
C ILE A 161 26.99 9.52 5.92
N ALA A 162 26.45 10.08 7.01
CA ALA A 162 27.25 10.72 8.05
C ALA A 162 28.23 9.74 8.70
N MET A 163 27.80 8.53 9.02
CA MET A 163 28.67 7.47 9.56
C MET A 163 29.77 7.05 8.60
N VAL A 164 29.44 6.90 7.30
CA VAL A 164 30.43 6.56 6.26
C VAL A 164 31.45 7.68 6.11
N VAL A 165 31.01 8.93 5.99
CA VAL A 165 31.90 10.09 5.90
C VAL A 165 32.81 10.16 7.11
N LEU A 166 32.26 9.96 8.31
CA LEU A 166 33.04 10.03 9.54
C LEU A 166 34.11 8.94 9.63
N SER A 167 33.76 7.70 9.31
CA SER A 167 34.71 6.59 9.24
C SER A 167 35.82 6.89 8.21
N THR A 168 35.47 7.40 7.03
CA THR A 168 36.47 7.76 6.00
C THR A 168 37.40 8.89 6.41
N VAL A 169 36.89 9.89 7.15
CA VAL A 169 37.70 11.01 7.66
C VAL A 169 38.63 10.54 8.78
N GLY A 170 38.17 9.67 9.68
CA GLY A 170 39.01 9.08 10.72
C GLY A 170 40.23 8.33 10.17
N ILE A 171 40.08 7.68 9.02
CA ILE A 171 41.18 7.02 8.29
C ILE A 171 42.16 8.04 7.72
N GLY A 172 41.67 9.17 7.20
CA GLY A 172 42.48 10.21 6.56
C GLY A 172 43.36 11.01 7.52
N VAL A 173 43.06 11.04 8.82
CA VAL A 173 43.83 11.83 9.81
C VAL A 173 45.10 11.10 10.28
N THR A 174 45.19 9.78 10.11
CA THR A 174 46.37 8.99 10.56
C THR A 174 47.49 8.87 9.52
N GLN A 175 47.27 9.26 8.25
CA GLN A 175 48.34 9.34 7.26
C GLN A 175 48.53 10.77 6.73
N ARG A 176 49.78 11.24 6.86
CA ARG A 176 50.28 12.57 6.47
C ARG A 176 49.85 12.97 5.05
N GLY A 177 49.17 14.11 4.96
CA GLY A 177 48.56 14.60 3.73
C GLY A 177 49.49 14.91 2.56
N GLY A 178 49.04 14.44 1.39
CA GLY A 178 49.31 14.98 0.07
C GLY A 178 48.10 14.79 -0.87
N LEU A 179 48.07 15.53 -2.00
CA LEU A 179 47.05 15.37 -3.06
C LEU A 179 47.01 13.94 -3.66
N THR A 180 48.06 13.16 -3.47
CA THR A 180 48.14 11.72 -3.80
C THR A 180 47.24 10.85 -2.91
N ASP A 181 46.93 11.28 -1.69
CA ASP A 181 46.08 10.53 -0.75
C ASP A 181 44.61 10.61 -1.12
N LEU A 182 44.16 11.74 -1.68
CA LEU A 182 42.79 11.88 -2.20
C LEU A 182 42.52 10.89 -3.36
N GLY A 183 43.49 10.70 -4.25
CA GLY A 183 43.41 9.69 -5.31
C GLY A 183 43.40 8.27 -4.77
N ALA A 184 44.20 7.99 -3.73
CA ALA A 184 44.24 6.68 -3.08
C ALA A 184 42.95 6.37 -2.30
N ILE A 185 42.36 7.37 -1.62
CA ILE A 185 41.08 7.26 -0.89
C ILE A 185 39.92 7.05 -1.86
N ILE A 186 39.85 7.82 -2.96
CA ILE A 186 38.82 7.62 -3.98
C ILE A 186 39.00 6.27 -4.68
N GLY A 187 40.25 5.89 -4.97
CA GLY A 187 40.58 4.60 -5.57
C GLY A 187 40.22 3.42 -4.67
N SER A 188 40.50 3.50 -3.37
CA SER A 188 40.14 2.46 -2.40
C SER A 188 38.63 2.37 -2.20
N LEU A 189 37.93 3.50 -2.13
CA LEU A 189 36.47 3.55 -2.05
C LEU A 189 35.82 2.95 -3.31
N LEU A 190 36.33 3.30 -4.50
CA LEU A 190 35.85 2.72 -5.77
C LEU A 190 36.15 1.22 -5.86
N ALA A 191 37.34 0.78 -5.42
CA ALA A 191 37.70 -0.63 -5.38
C ALA A 191 36.79 -1.42 -4.44
N VAL A 192 36.49 -0.92 -3.25
CA VAL A 192 35.54 -1.54 -2.31
C VAL A 192 34.15 -1.64 -2.93
N VAL A 193 33.66 -0.58 -3.59
CA VAL A 193 32.36 -0.60 -4.29
C VAL A 193 32.35 -1.61 -5.44
N VAL A 194 33.41 -1.66 -6.25
CA VAL A 194 33.53 -2.62 -7.36
C VAL A 194 33.57 -4.05 -6.83
N ILE A 195 34.38 -4.33 -5.80
CA ILE A 195 34.45 -5.64 -5.15
C ILE A 195 33.09 -6.03 -4.57
N LEU A 196 32.39 -5.08 -3.94
CA LEU A 196 31.06 -5.31 -3.38
C LEU A 196 30.04 -5.64 -4.48
N VAL A 197 30.03 -4.89 -5.58
CA VAL A 197 29.12 -5.13 -6.72
C VAL A 197 29.41 -6.47 -7.38
N LEU A 198 30.69 -6.81 -7.58
CA LEU A 198 31.09 -8.11 -8.11
C LEU A 198 30.69 -9.25 -7.17
N PHE A 199 30.92 -9.08 -5.86
CA PHE A 199 30.52 -10.03 -4.83
C PHE A 199 29.00 -10.27 -4.85
N VAL A 200 28.21 -9.20 -4.89
CA VAL A 200 26.74 -9.29 -4.97
C VAL A 200 26.31 -10.10 -6.18
N ARG A 201 26.82 -9.71 -7.36
CA ARG A 201 26.39 -10.28 -8.64
C ARG A 201 26.81 -11.73 -8.83
N TYR A 202 27.99 -12.13 -8.36
CA TYR A 202 28.55 -13.45 -8.64
C TYR A 202 28.49 -14.43 -7.47
N LEU A 203 28.44 -13.96 -6.22
CA LEU A 203 28.51 -14.81 -5.04
C LEU A 203 27.29 -14.67 -4.12
N ALA A 204 26.86 -13.45 -3.77
CA ALA A 204 25.78 -13.25 -2.81
C ALA A 204 24.44 -13.79 -3.32
N ASP A 205 23.99 -13.38 -4.51
CA ASP A 205 22.72 -13.83 -5.09
C ASP A 205 22.58 -15.36 -5.19
N PRO A 206 23.51 -16.10 -5.83
CA PRO A 206 23.37 -17.56 -5.96
C PRO A 206 23.52 -18.30 -4.63
N LEU A 207 24.33 -17.78 -3.70
CA LEU A 207 24.50 -18.37 -2.37
C LEU A 207 23.23 -18.18 -1.54
N MET A 208 22.68 -16.97 -1.52
CA MET A 208 21.45 -16.65 -0.78
C MET A 208 20.26 -17.43 -1.34
N ALA A 209 20.17 -17.63 -2.66
CA ALA A 209 19.14 -18.47 -3.27
C ALA A 209 19.17 -19.93 -2.78
N ARG A 210 20.35 -20.47 -2.47
CA ARG A 210 20.51 -21.80 -1.90
C ARG A 210 20.18 -21.82 -0.40
N LEU A 211 20.72 -20.84 0.34
CA LEU A 211 20.52 -20.71 1.79
C LEU A 211 19.06 -20.43 2.16
N ALA A 212 18.33 -19.68 1.33
CA ALA A 212 16.93 -19.32 1.57
C ALA A 212 15.98 -20.53 1.58
N ARG A 213 16.42 -21.70 1.10
CA ARG A 213 15.65 -22.96 1.22
C ARG A 213 15.53 -23.46 2.66
N THR A 214 16.44 -23.04 3.53
CA THR A 214 16.55 -23.46 4.93
C THR A 214 16.69 -22.21 5.80
N PRO A 215 15.61 -21.73 6.43
CA PRO A 215 15.60 -20.46 7.17
C PRO A 215 16.70 -20.34 8.24
N GLU A 216 17.07 -21.44 8.88
CA GLU A 216 18.10 -21.49 9.92
C GLU A 216 19.49 -21.21 9.35
N LEU A 217 19.83 -21.83 8.21
CA LEU A 217 21.10 -21.58 7.53
C LEU A 217 21.17 -20.15 6.99
N LEU A 218 20.04 -19.60 6.53
CA LEU A 218 19.99 -18.20 6.07
C LEU A 218 20.34 -17.22 7.21
N VAL A 219 19.81 -17.44 8.41
CA VAL A 219 20.12 -16.62 9.59
C VAL A 219 21.60 -16.74 9.95
N ILE A 220 22.12 -17.97 10.07
CA ILE A 220 23.53 -18.21 10.41
C ILE A 220 24.46 -17.58 9.37
N ALA A 221 24.18 -17.75 8.08
CA ALA A 221 24.98 -17.18 7.01
C ALA A 221 24.92 -15.65 6.99
N SER A 222 23.76 -15.05 7.28
CA SER A 222 23.61 -13.59 7.32
C SER A 222 24.36 -12.98 8.51
N ILE A 223 24.27 -13.58 9.70
CA ILE A 223 25.03 -13.15 10.88
C ILE A 223 26.52 -13.34 10.66
N GLY A 224 26.92 -14.50 10.14
CA GLY A 224 28.31 -14.80 9.81
C GLY A 224 28.87 -13.83 8.78
N TRP A 225 28.08 -13.43 7.79
CA TRP A 225 28.47 -12.43 6.80
C TRP A 225 28.61 -11.03 7.43
N ALA A 226 27.66 -10.61 8.26
CA ALA A 226 27.73 -9.34 8.98
C ALA A 226 28.98 -9.28 9.89
N ALA A 227 29.25 -10.33 10.67
CA ALA A 227 30.41 -10.43 11.54
C ALA A 227 31.73 -10.49 10.76
N ALA A 228 31.78 -11.25 9.66
CA ALA A 228 32.97 -11.34 8.81
C ALA A 228 33.29 -9.99 8.16
N ALA A 229 32.30 -9.30 7.62
CA ALA A 229 32.50 -7.98 7.02
C ALA A 229 32.88 -6.93 8.07
N ALA A 230 32.27 -6.97 9.26
CA ALA A 230 32.67 -6.11 10.38
C ALA A 230 34.12 -6.35 10.81
N ALA A 231 34.55 -7.62 10.91
CA ALA A 231 35.93 -7.97 11.24
C ALA A 231 36.90 -7.52 10.14
N VAL A 232 36.55 -7.69 8.87
CA VAL A 232 37.36 -7.18 7.74
C VAL A 232 37.43 -5.65 7.77
N GLY A 233 36.31 -4.98 8.07
CA GLY A 233 36.26 -3.53 8.25
C GLY A 233 37.20 -3.06 9.35
N ASP A 234 37.18 -3.72 10.50
CA ASP A 234 38.08 -3.47 11.64
C ASP A 234 39.56 -3.68 11.25
N MET A 235 39.88 -4.79 10.57
CA MET A 235 41.24 -5.11 10.12
C MET A 235 41.80 -4.10 9.11
N ILE A 236 40.95 -3.53 8.25
CA ILE A 236 41.34 -2.54 7.24
C ILE A 236 41.30 -1.11 7.82
N GLY A 237 40.90 -0.94 9.09
CA GLY A 237 40.79 0.35 9.76
C GLY A 237 39.54 1.16 9.36
N LEU A 238 38.58 0.54 8.69
CA LEU A 238 37.27 1.12 8.33
C LEU A 238 36.28 1.12 9.50
N GLY A 239 36.61 0.40 10.58
CA GLY A 239 35.72 0.18 11.72
C GLY A 239 34.73 -0.97 11.46
N LYS A 240 34.25 -1.56 12.56
CA LYS A 240 33.29 -2.69 12.55
C LYS A 240 31.96 -2.27 11.94
N GLU A 241 31.60 -1.01 12.10
CA GLU A 241 30.34 -0.39 11.71
C GLU A 241 30.21 -0.28 10.20
N LEU A 242 31.25 0.20 9.52
CA LEU A 242 31.26 0.32 8.06
C LEU A 242 31.29 -1.06 7.40
N GLY A 243 32.00 -2.02 8.00
CA GLY A 243 31.97 -3.42 7.58
C GLY A 243 30.58 -4.05 7.71
N GLY A 244 29.93 -3.88 8.86
CA GLY A 244 28.55 -4.34 9.08
C GLY A 244 27.54 -3.71 8.12
N LEU A 245 27.63 -2.40 7.92
CA LEU A 245 26.80 -1.66 6.95
C LEU A 245 27.02 -2.16 5.51
N ALA A 246 28.27 -2.33 5.09
CA ALA A 246 28.62 -2.81 3.75
C ALA A 246 28.06 -4.23 3.51
N ALA A 247 28.14 -5.10 4.50
CA ALA A 247 27.47 -6.40 4.45
C ALA A 247 25.94 -6.25 4.28
N GLY A 248 25.33 -5.31 5.00
CA GLY A 248 23.91 -5.02 4.89
C GLY A 248 23.50 -4.59 3.49
N VAL A 249 24.23 -3.63 2.91
CA VAL A 249 24.01 -3.13 1.55
C VAL A 249 24.17 -4.23 0.51
N SER A 250 25.13 -5.15 0.70
CA SER A 250 25.33 -6.28 -0.21
C SER A 250 24.09 -7.17 -0.29
N ILE A 251 23.51 -7.56 0.85
CA ILE A 251 22.32 -8.42 0.89
C ILE A 251 21.05 -7.61 0.59
N GLY A 252 21.01 -6.32 0.93
CA GLY A 252 19.88 -5.42 0.71
C GLY A 252 19.54 -5.23 -0.77
N SER A 253 20.53 -5.42 -1.63
CA SER A 253 20.38 -5.40 -3.09
C SER A 253 19.76 -6.68 -3.69
N THR A 254 19.64 -7.75 -2.89
CA THR A 254 19.11 -9.05 -3.31
C THR A 254 17.59 -9.17 -3.02
N PRO A 255 16.86 -10.09 -3.68
CA PRO A 255 15.45 -10.34 -3.39
C PRO A 255 15.15 -10.89 -1.98
N TYR A 256 16.18 -11.33 -1.26
CA TYR A 256 16.04 -12.00 0.04
C TYR A 256 16.07 -11.05 1.24
N ARG A 257 16.26 -9.75 1.00
CA ARG A 257 16.44 -8.73 2.05
C ARG A 257 15.35 -8.74 3.12
N ASP A 258 14.09 -8.91 2.73
CA ASP A 258 12.94 -8.82 3.65
C ASP A 258 12.89 -10.05 4.56
N LEU A 259 13.23 -11.23 4.01
CA LEU A 259 13.32 -12.47 4.76
C LEU A 259 14.46 -12.42 5.78
N VAL A 260 15.64 -11.91 5.38
CA VAL A 260 16.78 -11.72 6.28
C VAL A 260 16.45 -10.68 7.36
N SER A 261 15.89 -9.52 6.97
CA SER A 261 15.51 -8.46 7.91
C SER A 261 14.49 -8.93 8.93
N ALA A 262 13.45 -9.65 8.51
CA ALA A 262 12.41 -10.14 9.41
C ALA A 262 12.96 -11.14 10.44
N ARG A 263 13.87 -12.03 10.02
CA ARG A 263 14.45 -13.06 10.90
C ARG A 263 15.48 -12.50 11.87
N LEU A 264 16.26 -11.51 11.44
CA LEU A 264 17.30 -10.91 12.28
C LEU A 264 16.77 -9.79 13.18
N SER A 265 15.55 -9.28 12.96
CA SER A 265 14.97 -8.22 13.81
C SER A 265 14.91 -8.62 15.29
N ALA A 266 14.48 -9.85 15.60
CA ALA A 266 14.40 -10.31 16.98
C ALA A 266 15.78 -10.45 17.63
N LEU A 267 16.78 -10.91 16.86
CA LEU A 267 18.16 -11.00 17.33
C LEU A 267 18.78 -9.63 17.55
N ARG A 268 18.54 -8.68 16.65
CA ARG A 268 18.93 -7.27 16.81
C ARG A 268 18.36 -6.72 18.12
N ASP A 269 17.05 -6.89 18.36
CA ASP A 269 16.40 -6.34 19.56
C ASP A 269 16.99 -6.94 20.85
N PHE A 270 17.30 -8.25 20.83
CA PHE A 270 17.99 -8.91 21.94
C PHE A 270 19.43 -8.41 22.14
N LEU A 271 20.20 -8.19 21.08
CA LEU A 271 21.58 -7.71 21.23
C LEU A 271 21.64 -6.21 21.59
N LEU A 272 20.67 -5.40 21.12
CA LEU A 272 20.57 -3.98 21.47
C LEU A 272 20.29 -3.76 22.96
N LEU A 273 19.62 -4.70 23.63
CA LEU A 273 19.51 -4.70 25.09
C LEU A 273 20.88 -4.55 25.76
N PHE A 274 21.88 -5.34 25.34
CA PHE A 274 23.22 -5.28 25.91
C PHE A 274 23.95 -3.98 25.58
N PHE A 275 23.70 -3.40 24.41
CA PHE A 275 24.22 -2.07 24.05
C PHE A 275 23.70 -0.99 24.99
N PHE A 276 22.38 -0.94 25.22
CA PHE A 276 21.79 0.06 26.12
C PHE A 276 22.14 -0.17 27.58
N LEU A 277 22.24 -1.43 28.02
CA LEU A 277 22.77 -1.79 29.33
C LEU A 277 24.22 -1.30 29.49
N SER A 278 25.07 -1.54 28.49
CA SER A 278 26.47 -1.11 28.50
C SER A 278 26.60 0.40 28.58
N ILE A 279 25.84 1.16 27.78
CA ILE A 279 25.87 2.63 27.83
C ILE A 279 25.40 3.12 29.20
N GLY A 280 24.30 2.58 29.72
CA GLY A 280 23.79 2.93 31.05
C GLY A 280 24.82 2.66 32.15
N ALA A 281 25.54 1.54 32.06
CA ALA A 281 26.57 1.18 33.05
C ALA A 281 27.81 2.07 32.99
N THR A 282 28.12 2.65 31.82
CA THR A 282 29.24 3.61 31.67
C THR A 282 28.90 5.04 32.05
N LEU A 283 27.65 5.30 32.44
CA LEU A 283 27.17 6.65 32.74
C LEU A 283 27.57 7.02 34.17
N ASP A 284 28.55 7.91 34.31
CA ASP A 284 29.04 8.36 35.61
C ASP A 284 28.09 9.38 36.24
N LEU A 285 27.37 8.94 37.28
CA LEU A 285 26.43 9.76 38.04
C LEU A 285 27.12 10.90 38.83
N SER A 286 28.43 10.81 39.07
CA SER A 286 29.19 11.84 39.79
C SER A 286 29.49 13.07 38.92
N THR A 287 29.65 12.89 37.61
CA THR A 287 29.87 13.97 36.63
C THR A 287 28.57 14.59 36.12
N LEU A 288 27.43 13.93 36.36
CA LEU A 288 26.10 14.34 35.90
C LEU A 288 25.78 15.80 36.24
N GLY A 289 26.16 16.27 37.43
CA GLY A 289 25.86 17.63 37.88
C GLY A 289 26.38 18.73 36.93
N LYS A 290 27.48 18.49 36.20
CA LYS A 290 28.03 19.45 35.23
C LYS A 290 27.33 19.37 33.87
N ASP A 291 26.93 18.17 33.45
CA ASP A 291 26.33 17.93 32.13
C ASP A 291 24.81 18.07 32.11
N VAL A 292 24.15 18.17 33.27
CA VAL A 292 22.70 18.36 33.39
C VAL A 292 22.22 19.64 32.69
N THR A 293 22.93 20.76 32.83
CA THR A 293 22.51 22.02 32.18
C THR A 293 22.56 21.92 30.64
N PRO A 294 23.69 21.49 30.02
CA PRO A 294 23.72 21.18 28.59
C PRO A 294 22.64 20.16 28.18
N ALA A 295 22.42 19.11 28.98
CA ALA A 295 21.43 18.07 28.66
C ALA A 295 20.00 18.64 28.63
N ILE A 296 19.63 19.51 29.56
CA ILE A 296 18.32 20.17 29.58
C ILE A 296 18.15 21.08 28.35
N VAL A 297 19.17 21.87 28.02
CA VAL A 297 19.12 22.79 26.87
C VAL A 297 18.96 22.02 25.57
N PHE A 298 19.78 20.99 25.35
CA PHE A 298 19.66 20.15 24.16
C PHE A 298 18.36 19.33 24.13
N SER A 299 17.89 18.83 25.28
CA SER A 299 16.59 18.14 25.35
C SER A 299 15.45 19.06 24.98
N LEU A 300 15.45 20.31 25.47
CA LEU A 300 14.44 21.31 25.11
C LEU A 300 14.51 21.68 23.63
N PHE A 301 15.73 21.81 23.10
CA PHE A 301 15.94 22.03 21.66
C PHE A 301 15.43 20.87 20.81
N VAL A 302 15.63 19.62 21.22
CA VAL A 302 15.08 18.46 20.51
C VAL A 302 13.55 18.38 20.67
N LEU A 303 13.02 18.55 21.88
CA LEU A 303 11.59 18.41 22.16
C LEU A 303 10.74 19.52 21.56
N ILE A 304 11.29 20.74 21.42
CA ILE A 304 10.56 21.92 20.94
C ILE A 304 11.14 22.42 19.62
N GLY A 305 12.45 22.59 19.54
CA GLY A 305 13.14 23.11 18.35
C GLY A 305 12.96 22.22 17.13
N ASN A 306 13.17 20.90 17.21
CA ASN A 306 12.98 20.02 16.06
C ASN A 306 11.53 20.05 15.51
N PRO A 307 10.48 19.93 16.34
CA PRO A 307 9.10 20.11 15.87
C PRO A 307 8.85 21.47 15.21
N LEU A 308 9.41 22.56 15.75
CA LEU A 308 9.27 23.89 15.16
C LEU A 308 10.00 24.01 13.82
N ILE A 309 11.17 23.40 13.68
CA ILE A 309 11.92 23.33 12.40
C ILE A 309 11.08 22.62 11.35
N VAL A 310 10.52 21.45 11.68
CA VAL A 310 9.66 20.69 10.75
C VAL A 310 8.39 21.47 10.42
N LEU A 311 7.74 22.08 11.41
CA LEU A 311 6.57 22.94 11.21
C LEU A 311 6.89 24.08 10.24
N PHE A 312 8.00 24.78 10.44
CA PHE A 312 8.42 25.88 9.58
C PHE A 312 8.68 25.41 8.14
N ILE A 313 9.41 24.30 7.96
CA ILE A 313 9.65 23.72 6.63
C ILE A 313 8.31 23.38 5.97
N MET A 314 7.42 22.67 6.66
CA MET A 314 6.13 22.27 6.10
C MET A 314 5.21 23.47 5.79
N ALA A 315 5.18 24.48 6.66
CA ALA A 315 4.44 25.72 6.41
C ALA A 315 4.98 26.45 5.17
N SER A 316 6.31 26.56 5.01
CA SER A 316 6.93 27.15 3.81
C SER A 316 6.61 26.36 2.52
N MET A 317 6.28 25.07 2.65
CA MET A 317 6.00 24.17 1.54
C MET A 317 4.53 24.06 1.15
N GLY A 318 3.61 24.74 1.83
CA GLY A 318 2.20 24.71 1.45
C GLY A 318 1.23 24.00 2.41
N TYR A 319 1.73 23.43 3.52
CA TYR A 319 0.93 22.57 4.41
C TYR A 319 0.30 23.35 5.57
N ARG A 320 -0.82 22.86 6.10
CA ARG A 320 -1.47 23.49 7.27
C ARG A 320 -0.62 23.30 8.51
N THR A 321 -0.72 24.28 9.40
CA THR A 321 -0.05 24.30 10.71
C THR A 321 -0.29 23.02 11.51
N ARG A 322 -1.51 22.47 11.48
CA ARG A 322 -1.84 21.19 12.14
C ARG A 322 -1.01 20.02 11.61
N THR A 323 -0.98 19.83 10.30
CA THR A 323 -0.24 18.75 9.64
C THR A 323 1.26 18.87 9.95
N GLY A 324 1.79 20.09 9.84
CA GLY A 324 3.19 20.38 10.17
C GLY A 324 3.53 20.14 11.64
N PHE A 325 2.63 20.48 12.56
CA PHE A 325 2.81 20.27 13.99
C PHE A 325 2.81 18.78 14.35
N LEU A 326 1.79 18.03 13.90
CA LEU A 326 1.69 16.59 14.17
C LEU A 326 2.86 15.81 13.55
N ALA A 327 3.28 16.18 12.33
CA ALA A 327 4.48 15.62 11.72
C ALA A 327 5.75 16.02 12.49
N GLY A 328 5.86 17.27 12.92
CA GLY A 328 7.01 17.76 13.69
C GLY A 328 7.20 17.08 15.04
N LEU A 329 6.12 16.78 15.75
CA LEU A 329 6.18 16.04 17.02
C LEU A 329 6.83 14.66 16.89
N THR A 330 6.80 14.06 15.70
CA THR A 330 7.46 12.77 15.48
C THR A 330 9.00 12.85 15.50
N VAL A 331 9.57 14.06 15.37
CA VAL A 331 11.02 14.34 15.38
C VAL A 331 11.48 14.89 16.74
N ALA A 332 10.59 14.91 17.73
CA ALA A 332 10.85 15.44 19.08
C ALA A 332 11.77 14.53 19.94
N GLN A 333 12.48 13.58 19.32
CA GLN A 333 13.39 12.66 20.00
C GLN A 333 14.55 12.27 19.11
N ILE A 334 15.65 11.89 19.77
CA ILE A 334 16.80 11.27 19.12
C ILE A 334 16.67 9.74 19.13
N SER A 335 17.53 9.04 18.40
CA SER A 335 17.46 7.58 18.20
C SER A 335 18.64 6.80 18.76
N GLU A 336 18.58 5.48 18.66
CA GLU A 336 19.75 4.61 18.87
C GLU A 336 20.96 5.01 18.01
N PHE A 337 20.73 5.53 16.80
CA PHE A 337 21.80 5.93 15.89
C PHE A 337 22.58 7.14 16.37
N SER A 338 21.94 8.03 17.14
CA SER A 338 22.63 9.16 17.78
C SER A 338 23.69 8.67 18.76
N LEU A 339 23.37 7.65 19.56
CA LEU A 339 24.31 7.08 20.54
C LEU A 339 25.44 6.31 19.86
N ILE A 340 25.13 5.56 18.80
CA ILE A 340 26.14 4.84 18.02
C ILE A 340 27.07 5.82 17.32
N PHE A 341 26.54 6.90 16.75
CA PHE A 341 27.34 7.95 16.12
C PHE A 341 28.29 8.63 17.13
N MET A 342 27.83 8.88 18.35
CA MET A 342 28.70 9.42 19.41
C MET A 342 29.75 8.41 19.89
N ALA A 343 29.38 7.13 20.02
CA ALA A 343 30.31 6.07 20.38
C ALA A 343 31.42 5.88 19.32
N MET A 344 31.07 6.05 18.04
CA MET A 344 32.04 6.10 16.94
C MET A 344 32.98 7.31 17.08
N GLY A 345 32.44 8.49 17.40
CA GLY A 345 33.29 9.67 17.65
C GLY A 345 34.30 9.42 18.77
N LEU A 346 33.89 8.71 19.82
CA LEU A 346 34.75 8.33 20.94
C LEU A 346 35.83 7.34 20.50
N SER A 347 35.49 6.31 19.72
CA SER A 347 36.46 5.32 19.24
C SER A 347 37.50 5.93 18.28
N LEU A 348 37.11 6.96 17.52
CA LEU A 348 38.00 7.76 16.68
C LEU A 348 38.82 8.81 17.47
N GLY A 349 38.53 9.01 18.76
CA GLY A 349 39.18 10.02 19.59
C GLY A 349 38.78 11.46 19.24
N HIS A 350 37.67 11.66 18.54
CA HIS A 350 37.16 12.99 18.18
C HIS A 350 36.28 13.61 19.27
N VAL A 351 35.68 12.79 20.15
CA VAL A 351 34.88 13.26 21.29
C VAL A 351 35.21 12.47 22.55
N ASP A 352 35.01 13.10 23.71
CA ASP A 352 35.24 12.47 25.01
C ASP A 352 34.02 11.70 25.54
N GLN A 353 34.24 10.86 26.56
CA GLN A 353 33.19 10.10 27.23
C GLN A 353 32.06 10.99 27.79
N SER A 354 32.37 12.22 28.19
CA SER A 354 31.39 13.21 28.66
C SER A 354 30.37 13.56 27.57
N ALA A 355 30.80 13.68 26.31
CA ALA A 355 29.91 13.99 25.20
C ALA A 355 28.94 12.82 24.91
N VAL A 356 29.41 11.58 25.02
CA VAL A 356 28.57 10.38 24.91
C VAL A 356 27.54 10.34 26.06
N GLY A 357 27.98 10.62 27.28
CA GLY A 357 27.09 10.72 28.46
C GLY A 357 26.03 11.81 28.31
N LEU A 358 26.42 12.99 27.83
CA LEU A 358 25.52 14.11 27.53
C LEU A 358 24.43 13.71 26.52
N VAL A 359 24.81 13.14 25.38
CA VAL A 359 23.83 12.71 24.35
C VAL A 359 22.97 11.55 24.86
N THR A 360 23.51 10.68 25.73
CA THR A 360 22.72 9.62 26.39
C THR A 360 21.64 10.21 27.31
N LEU A 361 21.97 11.23 28.11
CA LEU A 361 20.99 11.95 28.93
C LEU A 361 19.92 12.62 28.09
N VAL A 362 20.32 13.30 27.00
CA VAL A 362 19.37 13.91 26.05
C VAL A 362 18.47 12.83 25.43
N GLY A 363 19.04 11.69 25.04
CA GLY A 363 18.28 10.55 24.52
C GLY A 363 17.25 10.03 25.50
N LEU A 364 17.65 9.78 26.75
CA LEU A 364 16.76 9.29 27.80
C LEU A 364 15.59 10.26 28.04
N VAL A 365 15.87 11.55 28.16
CA VAL A 365 14.85 12.58 28.39
C VAL A 365 13.92 12.73 27.19
N THR A 366 14.48 12.85 25.99
CA THR A 366 13.69 13.12 24.77
C THR A 366 12.86 11.91 24.35
N ILE A 367 13.39 10.69 24.44
CA ILE A 367 12.62 9.47 24.17
C ILE A 367 11.47 9.34 25.18
N ALA A 368 11.73 9.55 26.48
CA ALA A 368 10.71 9.39 27.50
C ALA A 368 9.57 10.41 27.39
N LEU A 369 9.89 11.68 27.08
CA LEU A 369 8.91 12.77 26.99
C LEU A 369 8.18 12.78 25.63
N SER A 370 8.88 12.49 24.53
CA SER A 370 8.28 12.50 23.19
C SER A 370 7.15 11.48 23.04
N VAL A 371 7.25 10.33 23.72
CA VAL A 371 6.19 9.30 23.71
C VAL A 371 4.87 9.87 24.19
N TYR A 372 4.89 10.65 25.28
CA TYR A 372 3.68 11.34 25.75
C TYR A 372 3.26 12.47 24.81
N MET A 373 4.21 13.22 24.25
CA MET A 373 3.89 14.28 23.27
C MET A 373 3.19 13.73 22.02
N ILE A 374 3.64 12.58 21.50
CA ILE A 374 3.04 11.92 20.32
C ILE A 374 1.71 11.26 20.70
N THR A 375 1.62 10.64 21.87
CA THR A 375 0.38 10.02 22.38
C THR A 375 -0.73 11.05 22.53
N TYR A 376 -0.41 12.21 23.13
CA TYR A 376 -1.34 13.31 23.39
C TYR A 376 -1.22 14.46 22.37
N SER A 377 -0.77 14.15 21.14
CA SER A 377 -0.44 15.14 20.12
C SER A 377 -1.61 16.06 19.75
N GLN A 378 -2.85 15.55 19.77
CA GLN A 378 -4.06 16.32 19.47
C GLN A 378 -4.39 17.32 20.58
N GLN A 379 -4.31 16.90 21.84
CA GLN A 379 -4.53 17.79 22.99
C GLN A 379 -3.45 18.87 23.06
N LEU A 380 -2.20 18.48 22.80
CA LEU A 380 -1.07 19.40 22.77
C LEU A 380 -1.24 20.44 21.65
N TYR A 381 -1.70 20.01 20.46
CA TYR A 381 -2.01 20.94 19.37
C TYR A 381 -3.10 21.94 19.76
N ALA A 382 -4.20 21.49 20.38
CA ALA A 382 -5.28 22.38 20.80
C ALA A 382 -4.79 23.44 21.82
N TRP A 383 -3.88 23.06 22.71
CA TRP A 383 -3.27 23.98 23.67
C TRP A 383 -2.28 24.95 23.02
N CYS A 384 -1.47 24.48 22.06
CA CYS A 384 -0.47 25.30 21.37
C CYS A 384 -1.04 26.14 20.22
N GLN A 385 -2.25 25.83 19.72
CA GLN A 385 -2.91 26.51 18.60
C GLN A 385 -2.77 28.06 18.63
N PRO A 386 -3.00 28.78 19.74
CA PRO A 386 -2.84 30.24 19.77
C PRO A 386 -1.42 30.72 19.47
N LEU A 387 -0.39 29.98 19.88
CA LEU A 387 1.02 30.32 19.62
C LEU A 387 1.45 29.96 18.20
N LEU A 388 0.74 29.04 17.54
CA LEU A 388 1.09 28.54 16.21
C LEU A 388 0.50 29.38 15.06
N ARG A 389 -0.38 30.34 15.36
CA ARG A 389 -0.98 31.26 14.36
C ARG A 389 0.01 31.94 13.42
N PRO A 390 1.23 32.34 13.84
CA PRO A 390 2.20 32.94 12.94
C PRO A 390 2.68 32.00 11.83
N PHE A 391 2.45 30.68 11.92
CA PHE A 391 2.85 29.69 10.93
C PHE A 391 1.75 29.33 9.92
N ASP A 392 0.58 29.98 10.00
CA ASP A 392 -0.59 29.67 9.16
C ASP A 392 -0.58 30.35 7.77
N PHE A 393 0.55 30.96 7.38
CA PHE A 393 0.72 31.64 6.08
C PHE A 393 0.92 30.68 4.89
N GLY A 394 0.95 29.38 5.16
CA GLY A 394 1.41 28.35 4.23
C GLY A 394 0.31 27.53 3.59
N ALA A 395 -0.97 27.64 3.95
CA ALA A 395 -1.94 26.59 3.69
C ALA A 395 -2.35 26.36 2.20
N TRP A 396 -1.64 26.88 1.20
CA TRP A 396 -2.03 26.85 -0.21
C TRP A 396 -2.16 25.47 -0.84
N ARG A 397 -1.41 24.42 -0.41
CA ARG A 397 -1.53 23.07 -0.99
C ARG A 397 -2.68 22.29 -0.40
N GLU A 398 -2.86 22.40 0.90
CA GLU A 398 -4.03 21.85 1.58
C GLU A 398 -5.29 22.67 1.31
N ALA A 399 -5.16 23.97 1.02
CA ALA A 399 -6.21 24.84 0.49
C ALA A 399 -6.33 24.74 -1.03
N ALA A 400 -5.42 24.13 -1.79
CA ALA A 400 -5.72 23.70 -3.17
C ALA A 400 -6.50 22.38 -3.14
N ALA A 401 -6.19 21.51 -2.17
CA ALA A 401 -6.98 20.32 -1.86
C ALA A 401 -8.28 20.64 -1.09
N ALA A 402 -8.36 21.82 -0.45
CA ALA A 402 -9.53 22.36 0.25
C ALA A 402 -10.04 23.66 -0.40
N ASN A 403 -9.65 23.98 -1.63
CA ASN A 403 -10.35 24.96 -2.50
C ASN A 403 -11.62 24.34 -3.07
N ASP A 404 -11.91 23.16 -2.58
CA ASP A 404 -13.22 22.62 -2.33
C ASP A 404 -13.92 23.28 -1.10
N GLU A 405 -13.55 24.47 -0.63
CA GLU A 405 -14.36 25.24 0.34
C GLU A 405 -15.37 26.18 -0.35
N ASP A 406 -15.39 26.15 -1.70
CA ASP A 406 -16.61 26.35 -2.50
C ASP A 406 -17.34 25.00 -2.75
N LYS A 407 -17.13 23.97 -1.91
CA LYS A 407 -17.87 22.70 -2.05
C LYS A 407 -19.35 22.95 -1.87
N ALA A 408 -20.05 22.74 -2.98
CA ALA A 408 -21.46 22.52 -3.03
C ALA A 408 -21.91 21.53 -1.95
N THR A 409 -23.06 21.82 -1.34
CA THR A 409 -23.70 21.05 -0.27
C THR A 409 -23.65 19.56 -0.55
N ILE A 410 -22.95 18.77 0.28
CA ILE A 410 -22.89 17.30 0.12
C ILE A 410 -24.28 16.73 0.40
N ASP A 411 -24.91 16.20 -0.64
CA ASP A 411 -26.26 15.66 -0.57
C ASP A 411 -26.26 14.19 -0.13
N VAL A 412 -25.21 13.43 -0.52
CA VAL A 412 -25.12 11.98 -0.31
C VAL A 412 -23.73 11.57 0.14
N ILE A 413 -23.64 10.73 1.17
CA ILE A 413 -22.40 10.08 1.61
C ILE A 413 -22.49 8.59 1.31
N ILE A 414 -21.53 8.04 0.57
CA ILE A 414 -21.50 6.61 0.22
C ILE A 414 -20.32 5.94 0.92
N PHE A 415 -20.60 4.91 1.73
CA PHE A 415 -19.59 4.09 2.38
C PHE A 415 -19.38 2.78 1.63
N GLY A 416 -18.18 2.59 1.08
CA GLY A 416 -17.77 1.42 0.30
C GLY A 416 -17.87 1.66 -1.21
N LEU A 417 -16.83 2.24 -1.81
CA LEU A 417 -16.58 2.43 -3.24
C LEU A 417 -16.15 1.14 -3.98
N GLY A 418 -16.75 0.02 -3.62
CA GLY A 418 -16.67 -1.23 -4.39
C GLY A 418 -17.39 -1.11 -5.74
N ARG A 419 -17.66 -2.24 -6.40
CA ARG A 419 -18.32 -2.25 -7.73
C ARG A 419 -19.64 -1.49 -7.78
N PHE A 420 -20.46 -1.64 -6.73
CA PHE A 420 -21.75 -0.96 -6.63
C PHE A 420 -21.60 0.50 -6.19
N GLY A 421 -20.92 0.75 -5.07
CA GLY A 421 -20.78 2.10 -4.52
C GLY A 421 -20.03 3.08 -5.42
N SER A 422 -19.02 2.61 -6.17
CA SER A 422 -18.34 3.45 -7.15
C SER A 422 -19.19 3.84 -8.35
N GLN A 423 -20.07 2.94 -8.81
CA GLN A 423 -21.03 3.28 -9.86
C GLN A 423 -22.06 4.24 -9.31
N LEU A 424 -22.63 3.95 -8.13
CA LEU A 424 -23.59 4.84 -7.47
C LEU A 424 -23.03 6.26 -7.29
N LEU A 425 -21.76 6.39 -6.92
CA LEU A 425 -21.08 7.68 -6.81
C LEU A 425 -21.07 8.45 -8.14
N ARG A 426 -20.57 7.83 -9.22
CA ARG A 426 -20.50 8.47 -10.55
C ARG A 426 -21.87 8.94 -11.01
N ARG A 427 -22.87 8.08 -10.81
CA ARG A 427 -24.24 8.28 -11.25
C ARG A 427 -24.98 9.38 -10.53
N LEU A 428 -24.76 9.53 -9.23
CA LEU A 428 -25.34 10.61 -8.46
C LEU A 428 -24.67 11.95 -8.76
N GLU A 429 -23.35 11.97 -9.00
CA GLU A 429 -22.64 13.16 -9.48
C GLU A 429 -23.10 13.59 -10.88
N ASP A 430 -23.24 12.64 -11.82
CA ASP A 430 -23.80 12.90 -13.16
C ASP A 430 -25.24 13.46 -13.08
N ALA A 431 -25.98 13.13 -12.02
CA ALA A 431 -27.32 13.63 -11.72
C ALA A 431 -27.35 15.03 -11.08
N GLY A 432 -26.19 15.63 -10.83
CA GLY A 432 -26.06 16.92 -10.17
C GLY A 432 -26.17 16.89 -8.64
N TYR A 433 -26.09 15.71 -8.00
CA TYR A 433 -25.92 15.61 -6.55
C TYR A 433 -24.45 15.68 -6.18
N ASN A 434 -24.12 16.39 -5.10
CA ASN A 434 -22.76 16.38 -4.59
C ASN A 434 -22.55 15.16 -3.70
N VAL A 435 -21.64 14.28 -4.09
CA VAL A 435 -21.49 12.98 -3.43
C VAL A 435 -20.11 12.81 -2.82
N LEU A 436 -20.08 12.50 -1.52
CA LEU A 436 -18.88 12.14 -0.80
C LEU A 436 -18.73 10.62 -0.75
N GLY A 437 -17.74 10.08 -1.45
CA GLY A 437 -17.36 8.68 -1.36
C GLY A 437 -16.39 8.41 -0.21
N VAL A 438 -16.64 7.37 0.58
CA VAL A 438 -15.77 6.91 1.67
C VAL A 438 -15.38 5.46 1.46
N ASP A 439 -14.08 5.15 1.52
CA ASP A 439 -13.58 3.76 1.39
C ASP A 439 -12.32 3.52 2.23
N LEU A 440 -12.12 2.24 2.59
CA LEU A 440 -10.95 1.72 3.30
C LEU A 440 -9.77 1.38 2.38
N ASP A 441 -9.98 1.32 1.06
CA ASP A 441 -8.95 1.07 0.06
C ASP A 441 -8.32 2.39 -0.42
N PRO A 442 -7.04 2.67 -0.10
CA PRO A 442 -6.36 3.88 -0.55
C PRO A 442 -6.17 3.93 -2.08
N GLN A 443 -6.19 2.78 -2.78
CA GLN A 443 -6.13 2.76 -4.23
C GLN A 443 -7.43 3.24 -4.87
N ALA A 444 -8.58 2.80 -4.35
CA ALA A 444 -9.89 3.31 -4.75
C ALA A 444 -9.96 4.83 -4.54
N ILE A 445 -9.58 5.32 -3.37
CA ILE A 445 -9.55 6.77 -3.07
C ILE A 445 -8.64 7.53 -4.05
N ARG A 446 -7.42 7.05 -4.30
CA ARG A 446 -6.51 7.69 -5.27
C ARG A 446 -7.07 7.70 -6.69
N ARG A 447 -7.73 6.62 -7.10
CA ARG A 447 -8.35 6.52 -8.42
C ARG A 447 -9.47 7.56 -8.56
N PHE A 448 -10.44 7.55 -7.66
CA PHE A 448 -11.60 8.45 -7.75
C PHE A 448 -11.22 9.93 -7.51
N SER A 449 -10.24 10.19 -6.64
CA SER A 449 -9.71 11.55 -6.45
C SER A 449 -9.03 12.09 -7.73
N ARG A 450 -8.33 11.24 -8.51
CA ARG A 450 -7.77 11.65 -9.81
C ARG A 450 -8.81 11.90 -10.89
N GLU A 451 -9.95 11.22 -10.78
CA GLU A 451 -11.10 11.40 -11.67
C GLU A 451 -11.94 12.65 -11.30
N GLY A 452 -11.55 13.40 -10.25
CA GLY A 452 -12.20 14.64 -9.83
C GLY A 452 -13.33 14.47 -8.82
N TYR A 453 -13.60 13.24 -8.37
CA TYR A 453 -14.67 12.97 -7.41
C TYR A 453 -14.27 13.32 -5.97
N GLN A 454 -15.25 13.77 -5.19
CA GLN A 454 -15.08 14.00 -3.76
C GLN A 454 -15.01 12.66 -3.02
N VAL A 455 -13.81 12.24 -2.66
CA VAL A 455 -13.60 10.97 -1.95
C VAL A 455 -12.70 11.14 -0.73
N ARG A 456 -12.95 10.34 0.30
CA ARG A 456 -12.23 10.37 1.57
C ARG A 456 -11.86 8.96 2.02
N TYR A 457 -10.60 8.79 2.38
CA TYR A 457 -10.15 7.57 3.04
C TYR A 457 -10.61 7.57 4.49
N GLY A 458 -11.19 6.46 4.97
CA GLY A 458 -11.57 6.35 6.37
C GLY A 458 -12.09 4.98 6.78
N ASP A 459 -11.72 4.57 8.00
CA ASP A 459 -12.32 3.42 8.67
C ASP A 459 -13.56 3.87 9.42
N VAL A 460 -14.70 3.38 8.96
CA VAL A 460 -16.00 3.78 9.47
C VAL A 460 -16.34 3.15 10.84
N THR A 461 -15.47 2.25 11.33
CA THR A 461 -15.54 1.71 12.69
C THR A 461 -14.93 2.65 13.73
N GLU A 462 -14.16 3.66 13.33
CA GLU A 462 -13.51 4.60 14.24
C GLU A 462 -14.45 5.76 14.62
N GLN A 463 -14.62 6.02 15.92
CA GLN A 463 -15.53 7.06 16.41
C GLN A 463 -15.12 8.48 15.97
N ASP A 464 -13.82 8.77 15.90
CA ASP A 464 -13.31 10.10 15.56
C ASP A 464 -13.59 10.47 14.09
N PHE A 465 -13.67 9.48 13.19
CA PHE A 465 -13.92 9.68 11.77
C PHE A 465 -15.30 10.29 11.48
N TRP A 466 -16.31 9.96 12.30
CA TRP A 466 -17.67 10.49 12.16
C TRP A 466 -17.76 11.99 12.45
N GLY A 467 -16.88 12.52 13.31
CA GLY A 467 -16.81 13.95 13.62
C GLY A 467 -16.28 14.80 12.47
N GLU A 468 -15.56 14.19 11.51
CA GLU A 468 -15.01 14.90 10.35
C GLU A 468 -15.97 14.91 9.15
N LEU A 469 -17.02 14.09 9.16
CA LEU A 469 -17.97 13.97 8.06
C LEU A 469 -19.05 15.08 8.11
N PRO A 470 -19.49 15.60 6.95
CA PRO A 470 -20.51 16.64 6.87
C PRO A 470 -21.94 16.07 7.07
N LEU A 471 -22.17 15.38 8.19
CA LEU A 471 -23.41 14.67 8.50
C LEU A 471 -24.62 15.60 8.65
N THR A 472 -24.41 16.88 8.98
CA THR A 472 -25.48 17.88 9.11
C THR A 472 -26.01 18.38 7.77
N GLN A 473 -25.22 18.26 6.69
CA GLN A 473 -25.59 18.69 5.34
C GLN A 473 -26.12 17.53 4.50
N ALA A 474 -25.62 16.33 4.75
CA ALA A 474 -26.00 15.13 4.02
C ALA A 474 -27.48 14.79 4.23
N ARG A 475 -28.18 14.57 3.12
CA ARG A 475 -29.59 14.12 3.10
C ARG A 475 -29.68 12.60 3.09
N TRP A 476 -28.65 11.94 2.56
CA TRP A 476 -28.57 10.49 2.47
C TRP A 476 -27.22 9.94 2.93
N ILE A 477 -27.26 8.81 3.62
CA ILE A 477 -26.12 7.93 3.85
C ILE A 477 -26.41 6.60 3.16
N VAL A 478 -25.47 6.11 2.34
CA VAL A 478 -25.57 4.81 1.68
C VAL A 478 -24.47 3.87 2.16
N LEU A 479 -24.84 2.69 2.65
CA LEU A 479 -23.90 1.65 3.08
C LEU A 479 -23.81 0.55 2.01
N SER A 480 -22.73 0.55 1.22
CA SER A 480 -22.47 -0.41 0.13
C SER A 480 -21.27 -1.34 0.40
N VAL A 481 -20.89 -1.52 1.66
CA VAL A 481 -19.78 -2.38 2.08
C VAL A 481 -20.19 -3.86 1.97
N PRO A 482 -19.38 -4.73 1.31
CA PRO A 482 -19.71 -6.15 1.15
C PRO A 482 -19.57 -6.94 2.45
N TYR A 483 -20.32 -8.04 2.55
CA TYR A 483 -20.17 -9.03 3.61
C TYR A 483 -18.98 -9.95 3.33
N GLY A 484 -17.93 -9.87 4.15
CA GLY A 484 -16.83 -10.84 4.16
C GLY A 484 -15.42 -10.25 4.30
N THR A 485 -14.69 -10.80 5.28
CA THR A 485 -13.22 -10.77 5.43
C THR A 485 -12.60 -9.45 5.87
N ILE A 486 -13.11 -8.86 6.95
CA ILE A 486 -12.28 -8.02 7.83
C ILE A 486 -12.52 -8.46 9.28
N LEU A 487 -11.48 -9.07 9.87
CA LEU A 487 -11.23 -9.30 11.30
C LEU A 487 -12.03 -10.39 12.05
N LEU A 488 -11.34 -10.95 13.05
CA LEU A 488 -11.67 -12.07 13.94
C LEU A 488 -12.82 -11.80 14.92
N THR A 489 -13.90 -11.16 14.47
CA THR A 489 -15.09 -10.86 15.29
C THR A 489 -16.35 -11.25 14.55
N GLU A 490 -17.27 -11.94 15.22
CA GLU A 490 -18.56 -12.44 14.68
C GLU A 490 -19.57 -11.32 14.30
N THR A 491 -19.18 -10.05 14.32
CA THR A 491 -20.07 -8.91 14.12
C THR A 491 -20.01 -8.32 12.71
N ASP A 492 -21.17 -8.19 12.08
CA ASP A 492 -21.34 -7.58 10.75
C ASP A 492 -20.94 -6.08 10.78
N PRO A 493 -19.96 -5.62 9.98
CA PRO A 493 -19.51 -4.22 10.00
C PRO A 493 -20.63 -3.21 9.71
N ARG A 494 -21.69 -3.61 8.98
CA ARG A 494 -22.87 -2.76 8.70
C ARG A 494 -23.73 -2.51 9.94
N SER A 495 -23.74 -3.45 10.89
CA SER A 495 -24.42 -3.26 12.17
C SER A 495 -23.72 -2.23 13.06
N GLY A 496 -22.38 -2.23 13.05
CA GLY A 496 -21.56 -1.20 13.70
C GLY A 496 -21.79 0.19 13.08
N LEU A 497 -21.84 0.25 11.74
CA LEU A 497 -22.16 1.47 10.98
C LEU A 497 -23.52 2.06 11.36
N LEU A 498 -24.58 1.23 11.37
CA LEU A 498 -25.93 1.68 11.75
C LEU A 498 -25.98 2.18 13.20
N THR A 499 -25.25 1.52 14.10
CA THR A 499 -25.13 1.96 15.49
C THR A 499 -24.45 3.33 15.57
N ALA A 500 -23.36 3.54 14.83
CA ALA A 500 -22.63 4.81 14.82
C ALA A 500 -23.45 5.97 14.23
N ILE A 501 -24.20 5.74 13.14
CA ILE A 501 -25.11 6.74 12.54
C ILE A 501 -26.15 7.22 13.56
N ARG A 502 -26.67 6.31 14.39
CA ARG A 502 -27.64 6.62 15.44
C ARG A 502 -27.05 7.38 16.61
N THR A 503 -25.85 6.97 17.07
CA THR A 503 -25.14 7.68 18.14
C THR A 503 -24.90 9.15 17.75
N HIS A 504 -24.64 9.41 16.46
CA HIS A 504 -24.41 10.75 15.92
C HIS A 504 -25.69 11.50 15.51
N ARG A 505 -26.88 10.93 15.77
CA ARG A 505 -28.20 11.53 15.47
C ARG A 505 -28.32 12.10 14.05
N PHE A 506 -27.89 11.33 13.04
CA PHE A 506 -28.09 11.71 11.65
C PHE A 506 -29.59 11.90 11.36
N GLY A 507 -29.96 13.07 10.82
CA GLY A 507 -31.36 13.45 10.55
C GLY A 507 -31.83 13.17 9.13
N GLY A 508 -30.95 12.68 8.25
CA GLY A 508 -31.27 12.29 6.88
C GLY A 508 -31.73 10.84 6.78
N ARG A 509 -31.81 10.33 5.55
CA ARG A 509 -32.24 8.96 5.25
C ARG A 509 -31.04 8.01 5.06
N VAL A 510 -31.19 6.77 5.48
CA VAL A 510 -30.14 5.75 5.38
C VAL A 510 -30.56 4.65 4.40
N ALA A 511 -29.75 4.43 3.38
CA ALA A 511 -29.86 3.30 2.47
C ALA A 511 -28.79 2.24 2.77
N ILE A 512 -29.14 0.96 2.69
CA ILE A 512 -28.19 -0.15 2.87
C ILE A 512 -28.28 -1.15 1.73
N THR A 513 -27.18 -1.81 1.38
CA THR A 513 -27.21 -2.92 0.42
C THR A 513 -27.37 -4.28 1.11
N ALA A 514 -28.29 -5.10 0.62
CA ALA A 514 -28.49 -6.49 1.04
C ALA A 514 -28.51 -7.44 -0.17
N ARG A 515 -28.16 -8.71 0.04
CA ARG A 515 -28.20 -9.76 -0.99
C ARG A 515 -29.39 -10.70 -0.85
N THR A 516 -29.98 -10.77 0.34
CA THR A 516 -31.12 -11.63 0.64
C THR A 516 -32.08 -10.93 1.58
N ASP A 517 -33.37 -11.29 1.53
CA ASP A 517 -34.37 -10.75 2.46
C ASP A 517 -34.06 -11.04 3.92
N GLN A 518 -33.42 -12.18 4.21
CA GLN A 518 -33.02 -12.53 5.56
C GLN A 518 -31.94 -11.57 6.09
N GLU A 519 -31.01 -11.17 5.24
CA GLU A 519 -29.96 -10.20 5.55
C GLU A 519 -30.53 -8.78 5.73
N ALA A 520 -31.43 -8.38 4.82
CA ALA A 520 -32.15 -7.11 4.92
C ALA A 520 -32.91 -7.00 6.25
N ARG A 521 -33.68 -8.04 6.61
CA ARG A 521 -34.43 -8.09 7.87
C ARG A 521 -33.52 -7.96 9.09
N ARG A 522 -32.40 -8.68 9.14
CA ARG A 522 -31.43 -8.58 10.26
C ARG A 522 -30.87 -7.17 10.44
N LEU A 523 -30.57 -6.48 9.34
CA LEU A 523 -30.06 -5.10 9.39
C LEU A 523 -31.17 -4.08 9.73
N GLN A 524 -32.41 -4.36 9.32
CA GLN A 524 -33.59 -3.56 9.65
C GLN A 524 -34.09 -3.77 11.09
N GLU A 525 -33.91 -4.95 11.69
CA GLU A 525 -34.23 -5.24 13.10
C GLU A 525 -33.47 -4.31 14.05
N GLY A 526 -32.26 -3.90 13.64
CA GLY A 526 -31.53 -2.82 14.29
C GLY A 526 -32.32 -1.52 14.29
N GLY A 527 -32.93 -1.15 13.15
CA GLY A 527 -33.71 0.06 12.85
C GLY A 527 -32.85 1.23 12.31
N GLY A 528 -33.49 2.31 11.86
CA GLY A 528 -32.77 3.48 11.28
C GLY A 528 -32.28 3.25 9.85
N VAL A 529 -32.93 2.35 9.13
CA VAL A 529 -32.74 2.08 7.70
C VAL A 529 -34.03 2.51 6.99
N ASP A 530 -33.92 3.46 6.07
CA ASP A 530 -35.05 4.00 5.31
C ASP A 530 -35.22 3.31 3.96
N LEU A 531 -34.14 2.75 3.41
CA LEU A 531 -34.14 2.07 2.12
C LEU A 531 -33.21 0.86 2.15
N VAL A 532 -33.69 -0.28 1.67
CA VAL A 532 -32.84 -1.43 1.36
C VAL A 532 -32.71 -1.52 -0.15
N LEU A 533 -31.47 -1.50 -0.60
CA LEU A 533 -31.09 -1.72 -1.98
C LEU A 533 -30.69 -3.19 -2.10
N TYR A 534 -31.18 -3.86 -3.13
CA TYR A 534 -30.79 -5.21 -3.48
C TYR A 534 -30.03 -5.15 -4.80
N PRO A 535 -28.71 -4.88 -4.83
CA PRO A 535 -27.99 -4.56 -6.06
C PRO A 535 -28.20 -5.55 -7.21
N PHE A 536 -28.41 -6.83 -6.89
CA PHE A 536 -28.66 -7.86 -7.89
C PHE A 536 -30.14 -8.01 -8.24
N ASP A 537 -31.05 -7.97 -7.27
CA ASP A 537 -32.49 -8.10 -7.53
C ASP A 537 -33.07 -6.82 -8.14
N ASP A 538 -32.60 -5.65 -7.74
CA ASP A 538 -32.95 -4.36 -8.33
C ASP A 538 -32.44 -4.27 -9.78
N ALA A 539 -31.20 -4.72 -10.02
CA ALA A 539 -30.66 -4.80 -11.38
C ALA A 539 -31.45 -5.81 -12.22
N ALA A 540 -31.83 -6.96 -11.64
CA ALA A 540 -32.63 -7.97 -12.32
C ALA A 540 -34.06 -7.49 -12.58
N THR A 541 -34.68 -6.77 -11.65
CA THR A 541 -36.03 -6.21 -11.77
C THR A 541 -36.05 -5.06 -12.76
N SER A 542 -35.04 -4.19 -12.75
CA SER A 542 -34.90 -3.12 -13.74
C SER A 542 -34.65 -3.69 -15.13
N ALA A 543 -33.81 -4.72 -15.24
CA ALA A 543 -33.63 -5.45 -16.49
C ALA A 543 -34.92 -6.14 -16.95
N ALA A 544 -35.64 -6.81 -16.04
CA ALA A 544 -36.92 -7.45 -16.33
C ALA A 544 -37.97 -6.43 -16.75
N LYS A 545 -38.04 -5.27 -16.08
CA LYS A 545 -38.95 -4.19 -16.42
C LYS A 545 -38.63 -3.61 -17.80
N GLN A 546 -37.37 -3.43 -18.16
CA GLN A 546 -37.01 -3.01 -19.51
C GLN A 546 -37.36 -4.06 -20.55
N ILE A 547 -37.18 -5.34 -20.22
CA ILE A 547 -37.61 -6.45 -21.08
C ILE A 547 -39.14 -6.45 -21.24
N THR A 548 -39.90 -6.21 -20.18
CA THR A 548 -41.37 -6.19 -20.22
C THR A 548 -41.96 -4.90 -20.77
N ASP A 549 -41.33 -3.74 -20.56
CA ASP A 549 -41.75 -2.46 -21.12
C ASP A 549 -41.51 -2.45 -22.64
N LEU A 550 -40.50 -3.21 -23.11
CA LEU A 550 -40.32 -3.53 -24.53
C LEU A 550 -41.33 -4.57 -25.05
N ASP A 551 -41.91 -5.40 -24.17
CA ASP A 551 -42.96 -6.37 -24.48
C ASP A 551 -44.40 -5.79 -24.30
N GLU A 552 -44.62 -4.70 -23.55
CA GLU A 552 -45.97 -4.10 -23.35
C GLU A 552 -46.50 -3.36 -24.60
N GLU A 553 -45.63 -3.04 -25.57
CA GLU A 553 -46.04 -2.66 -26.93
C GLU A 553 -46.41 -3.86 -27.81
N SER A 554 -46.13 -5.08 -27.34
CA SER A 554 -46.29 -6.31 -28.11
C SER A 554 -46.67 -7.47 -27.18
N ILE A 555 -47.95 -7.61 -26.83
CA ILE A 555 -48.70 -8.88 -26.67
C ILE A 555 -49.96 -8.62 -25.82
N THR A 556 -51.05 -8.29 -26.52
CA THR A 556 -52.28 -9.09 -26.33
C THR A 556 -52.00 -10.50 -26.82
N GLN A 557 -52.43 -11.49 -26.02
CA GLN A 557 -52.67 -12.91 -26.36
C GLN A 557 -51.58 -13.96 -26.03
N GLU A 558 -51.95 -14.73 -24.99
CA GLU A 558 -52.14 -16.19 -24.98
C GLU A 558 -50.93 -17.14 -24.91
N ALA A 559 -50.62 -17.46 -23.64
CA ALA A 559 -50.50 -18.78 -23.01
C ALA A 559 -50.53 -20.10 -23.82
N ALA A 560 -49.61 -20.98 -23.36
CA ALA A 560 -49.75 -22.42 -23.05
C ALA A 560 -49.44 -23.49 -24.12
N GLY A 561 -48.59 -24.46 -23.72
CA GLY A 561 -48.51 -25.79 -24.35
C GLY A 561 -47.26 -26.60 -23.94
N ALA A 562 -47.45 -27.69 -23.21
CA ALA A 562 -46.41 -28.65 -22.77
C ALA A 562 -46.27 -29.86 -23.73
N LEU A 563 -45.11 -30.55 -23.77
CA LEU A 563 -44.96 -32.05 -23.76
C LEU A 563 -43.54 -32.61 -24.12
N ALA A 564 -43.12 -33.60 -23.31
CA ALA A 564 -42.27 -34.83 -23.49
C ALA A 564 -40.82 -34.83 -24.07
N PRO A 565 -39.90 -35.70 -23.55
CA PRO A 565 -38.47 -35.72 -23.90
C PRO A 565 -38.01 -36.86 -24.85
N ALA A 566 -36.81 -36.65 -25.43
CA ALA A 566 -35.83 -37.60 -26.00
C ALA A 566 -35.71 -37.70 -27.55
N SER A 567 -34.72 -36.97 -28.09
CA SER A 567 -33.92 -37.39 -29.28
C SER A 567 -32.57 -36.67 -29.30
N LEU A 568 -31.44 -37.36 -29.12
CA LEU A 568 -30.09 -36.75 -29.12
C LEU A 568 -29.66 -36.14 -30.46
N VAL A 569 -30.48 -36.23 -31.53
CA VAL A 569 -30.13 -35.72 -32.86
C VAL A 569 -31.35 -35.03 -33.49
N PRO A 570 -31.22 -33.82 -34.06
CA PRO A 570 -32.32 -33.19 -34.80
C PRO A 570 -32.62 -34.00 -36.07
N PRO A 571 -33.89 -34.12 -36.51
CA PRO A 571 -34.18 -34.53 -37.87
C PRO A 571 -33.60 -33.47 -38.81
N VAL A 572 -32.58 -33.85 -39.58
CA VAL A 572 -31.92 -32.96 -40.53
C VAL A 572 -32.87 -32.70 -41.69
N SER A 573 -33.47 -31.51 -41.76
CA SER A 573 -33.93 -30.95 -43.04
C SER A 573 -32.81 -30.09 -43.60
N GLU A 574 -32.26 -30.50 -44.76
CA GLU A 574 -31.05 -29.91 -45.35
C GLU A 574 -31.29 -28.55 -46.01
N ASP A 575 -32.54 -28.10 -46.14
CA ASP A 575 -32.89 -27.03 -47.08
C ASP A 575 -33.17 -25.66 -46.46
N GLN A 576 -32.93 -25.44 -45.16
CA GLN A 576 -33.17 -24.12 -44.58
C GLN A 576 -32.07 -23.56 -43.67
N PRO A 577 -31.74 -22.28 -43.88
CA PRO A 577 -30.72 -21.61 -43.09
C PRO A 577 -31.13 -21.46 -41.63
N ARG A 578 -30.20 -21.77 -40.73
CA ARG A 578 -30.41 -21.73 -39.28
C ARG A 578 -29.26 -21.07 -38.55
N VAL A 579 -29.57 -20.43 -37.42
CA VAL A 579 -28.56 -19.94 -36.46
C VAL A 579 -28.17 -21.08 -35.54
N ILE A 580 -26.87 -21.28 -35.33
CA ILE A 580 -26.38 -22.25 -34.32
C ILE A 580 -26.05 -21.47 -33.05
N ILE A 581 -26.59 -21.89 -31.91
CA ILE A 581 -26.28 -21.32 -30.59
C ILE A 581 -25.45 -22.33 -29.80
N VAL A 582 -24.31 -21.90 -29.27
CA VAL A 582 -23.42 -22.71 -28.45
C VAL A 582 -23.36 -22.16 -27.03
N GLY A 583 -23.86 -22.93 -26.06
CA GLY A 583 -23.99 -22.55 -24.65
C GLY A 583 -25.33 -21.88 -24.35
N CYS A 584 -26.35 -22.67 -24.01
CA CYS A 584 -27.72 -22.25 -23.73
C CYS A 584 -27.99 -22.00 -22.23
N GLY A 585 -26.97 -21.52 -21.51
CA GLY A 585 -27.16 -20.91 -20.19
C GLY A 585 -27.96 -19.61 -20.26
N ARG A 586 -27.91 -18.78 -19.22
CA ARG A 586 -28.71 -17.53 -19.11
C ARG A 586 -28.69 -16.64 -20.37
N VAL A 587 -27.51 -16.43 -20.96
CA VAL A 587 -27.37 -15.56 -22.15
C VAL A 587 -27.85 -16.25 -23.42
N GLY A 588 -27.46 -17.52 -23.64
CA GLY A 588 -27.91 -18.26 -24.82
C GLY A 588 -29.41 -18.53 -24.83
N ASP A 589 -30.02 -18.70 -23.66
CA ASP A 589 -31.47 -18.87 -23.50
C ASP A 589 -32.22 -17.61 -23.96
N LEU A 590 -31.75 -16.42 -23.57
CA LEU A 590 -32.30 -15.15 -24.03
C LEU A 590 -32.13 -14.97 -25.55
N VAL A 591 -30.95 -15.29 -26.10
CA VAL A 591 -30.73 -15.22 -27.56
C VAL A 591 -31.69 -16.18 -28.29
N SER A 592 -31.89 -17.38 -27.75
CA SER A 592 -32.82 -18.36 -28.31
C SER A 592 -34.27 -17.87 -28.31
N GLU A 593 -34.66 -17.14 -27.28
CA GLU A 593 -35.98 -16.54 -27.15
C GLU A 593 -36.16 -15.39 -28.15
N MET A 594 -35.16 -14.51 -28.28
CA MET A 594 -35.20 -13.41 -29.25
C MET A 594 -35.26 -13.92 -30.70
N LEU A 595 -34.49 -14.97 -31.04
CA LEU A 595 -34.57 -15.58 -32.37
C LEU A 595 -35.96 -16.18 -32.63
N ALA A 596 -36.56 -16.85 -31.63
CA ALA A 596 -37.91 -17.38 -31.75
C ALA A 596 -38.95 -16.26 -31.94
N ARG A 597 -38.85 -15.15 -31.18
CA ARG A 597 -39.74 -13.98 -31.30
C ARG A 597 -39.72 -13.35 -32.69
N HIS A 598 -38.61 -13.45 -33.40
CA HIS A 598 -38.45 -12.93 -34.77
C HIS A 598 -38.60 -14.00 -35.88
N ASP A 599 -39.16 -15.17 -35.56
CA ASP A 599 -39.34 -16.32 -36.48
C ASP A 599 -38.03 -16.77 -37.17
N VAL A 600 -36.89 -16.56 -36.51
CA VAL A 600 -35.58 -17.00 -36.99
C VAL A 600 -35.29 -18.40 -36.45
N ARG A 601 -35.16 -19.36 -37.37
CA ARG A 601 -34.87 -20.76 -37.01
C ARG A 601 -33.48 -20.90 -36.41
N TYR A 602 -33.40 -21.60 -35.28
CA TYR A 602 -32.13 -21.89 -34.63
C TYR A 602 -32.05 -23.33 -34.13
N VAL A 603 -30.83 -23.76 -33.84
CA VAL A 603 -30.53 -25.00 -33.10
C VAL A 603 -29.51 -24.68 -32.02
N ALA A 604 -29.73 -25.19 -30.80
CA ALA A 604 -28.85 -24.91 -29.66
C ALA A 604 -28.09 -26.17 -29.21
N LEU A 605 -26.85 -25.97 -28.78
CA LEU A 605 -25.95 -26.98 -28.21
C LEU A 605 -25.53 -26.58 -26.80
N ASP A 606 -25.60 -27.52 -25.86
CA ASP A 606 -25.08 -27.32 -24.50
C ASP A 606 -24.49 -28.62 -23.93
N SER A 607 -23.43 -28.49 -23.13
CA SER A 607 -22.75 -29.61 -22.47
C SER A 607 -23.42 -30.02 -21.15
N ASP A 608 -24.42 -29.27 -20.65
CA ASP A 608 -25.19 -29.63 -19.46
C ASP A 608 -26.45 -30.42 -19.82
N SER A 609 -26.40 -31.73 -19.57
CA SER A 609 -27.52 -32.65 -19.80
C SER A 609 -28.79 -32.29 -19.03
N ALA A 610 -28.69 -31.69 -17.84
CA ALA A 610 -29.84 -31.32 -17.03
C ALA A 610 -30.54 -30.08 -17.60
N LEU A 611 -29.76 -29.08 -18.05
CA LEU A 611 -30.27 -27.90 -18.75
C LEU A 611 -30.96 -28.31 -20.05
N VAL A 612 -30.31 -29.15 -20.86
CA VAL A 612 -30.90 -29.66 -22.11
C VAL A 612 -32.22 -30.39 -21.83
N ALA A 613 -32.26 -31.27 -20.83
CA ALA A 613 -33.47 -32.00 -20.48
C ALA A 613 -34.61 -31.08 -19.98
N ARG A 614 -34.28 -29.94 -19.37
CA ARG A 614 -35.25 -28.94 -18.91
C ARG A 614 -35.78 -28.09 -20.07
N GLU A 615 -34.92 -27.55 -20.90
CA GLU A 615 -35.32 -26.65 -21.99
C GLU A 615 -36.02 -27.42 -23.13
N ARG A 616 -35.70 -28.70 -23.34
CA ARG A 616 -36.49 -29.54 -24.27
C ARG A 616 -37.89 -29.83 -23.78
N ARG A 617 -38.12 -29.94 -22.46
CA ARG A 617 -39.48 -30.05 -21.92
C ARG A 617 -40.32 -28.79 -22.20
N ARG A 618 -39.66 -27.67 -22.48
CA ARG A 618 -40.26 -26.41 -22.93
C ARG A 618 -40.35 -26.29 -24.46
N GLY A 619 -40.06 -27.35 -25.21
CA GLY A 619 -40.16 -27.39 -26.67
C GLY A 619 -38.98 -26.78 -27.43
N LYS A 620 -37.90 -26.36 -26.75
CA LYS A 620 -36.76 -25.71 -27.42
C LYS A 620 -35.92 -26.72 -28.24
N PRO A 621 -35.42 -26.34 -29.44
CA PRO A 621 -34.57 -27.19 -30.30
C PRO A 621 -33.12 -27.23 -29.81
N ILE A 622 -32.92 -27.72 -28.57
CA ILE A 622 -31.62 -27.83 -27.89
C ILE A 622 -31.16 -29.28 -27.76
N PHE A 623 -29.86 -29.50 -27.95
CA PHE A 623 -29.22 -30.81 -27.96
C PHE A 623 -28.00 -30.84 -27.04
N TYR A 624 -27.76 -32.01 -26.45
CA TYR A 624 -26.61 -32.26 -25.61
C TYR A 624 -25.39 -32.57 -26.47
N GLY A 625 -24.28 -31.87 -26.22
CA GLY A 625 -23.01 -32.16 -26.88
C GLY A 625 -21.94 -31.10 -26.61
N ASP A 626 -20.68 -31.49 -26.76
CA ASP A 626 -19.54 -30.58 -26.61
C ASP A 626 -19.24 -29.90 -27.95
N ALA A 627 -19.54 -28.59 -28.02
CA ALA A 627 -19.33 -27.81 -29.22
C ALA A 627 -17.85 -27.53 -29.54
N THR A 628 -16.93 -27.87 -28.64
CA THR A 628 -15.48 -27.81 -28.94
C THR A 628 -15.06 -28.92 -29.91
N ASP A 629 -15.88 -29.95 -30.11
CA ASP A 629 -15.69 -30.99 -31.13
C ASP A 629 -16.12 -30.48 -32.52
N PRO A 630 -15.19 -30.32 -33.48
CA PRO A 630 -15.51 -29.89 -34.84
C PRO A 630 -16.47 -30.85 -35.56
N GLU A 631 -16.41 -32.16 -35.28
CA GLU A 631 -17.27 -33.14 -35.93
C GLU A 631 -18.74 -32.94 -35.53
N LEU A 632 -18.98 -32.54 -34.27
CA LEU A 632 -20.31 -32.18 -33.79
C LEU A 632 -20.84 -30.94 -34.53
N LEU A 633 -20.03 -29.88 -34.67
CA LEU A 633 -20.44 -28.69 -35.41
C LEU A 633 -20.81 -29.00 -36.87
N ARG A 634 -20.09 -29.91 -37.53
CA ARG A 634 -20.42 -30.39 -38.89
C ARG A 634 -21.77 -31.11 -38.92
N ARG A 635 -22.04 -32.02 -37.98
CA ARG A 635 -23.33 -32.73 -37.87
C ARG A 635 -24.50 -31.78 -37.64
N PHE A 636 -24.25 -30.66 -36.95
CA PHE A 636 -25.23 -29.59 -36.74
C PHE A 636 -25.33 -28.60 -37.90
N GLY A 637 -24.63 -28.85 -39.01
CA GLY A 637 -24.79 -28.13 -40.27
C GLY A 637 -24.12 -26.76 -40.27
N ILE A 638 -22.96 -26.60 -39.60
CA ILE A 638 -22.21 -25.34 -39.62
C ILE A 638 -21.86 -24.87 -41.05
N ALA A 639 -21.70 -25.81 -41.98
CA ALA A 639 -21.46 -25.53 -43.40
C ALA A 639 -22.61 -24.77 -44.08
N SER A 640 -23.87 -24.92 -43.63
CA SER A 640 -25.06 -24.23 -44.16
C SER A 640 -25.71 -23.23 -43.19
N ALA A 641 -25.18 -23.08 -41.97
CA ALA A 641 -25.67 -22.12 -40.96
C ALA A 641 -25.61 -20.66 -41.43
N HIS A 642 -26.46 -19.76 -40.94
CA HIS A 642 -26.33 -18.32 -41.29
C HIS A 642 -25.41 -17.56 -40.33
N ALA A 643 -25.50 -17.92 -39.06
CA ALA A 643 -24.67 -17.36 -38.01
C ALA A 643 -24.39 -18.41 -36.95
N LEU A 644 -23.30 -18.20 -36.23
CA LEU A 644 -22.94 -18.92 -35.01
C LEU A 644 -22.91 -17.92 -33.85
N VAL A 645 -23.68 -18.22 -32.82
CA VAL A 645 -23.66 -17.48 -31.56
C VAL A 645 -22.96 -18.33 -30.50
N VAL A 646 -21.93 -17.79 -29.85
CA VAL A 646 -21.17 -18.51 -28.81
C VAL A 646 -21.31 -17.77 -27.47
N THR A 647 -22.00 -18.38 -26.50
CA THR A 647 -22.43 -17.75 -25.24
C THR A 647 -21.93 -18.47 -23.99
N MET A 648 -21.00 -19.40 -24.15
CA MET A 648 -20.34 -20.14 -23.07
C MET A 648 -19.61 -19.20 -22.10
N ASP A 649 -19.48 -19.61 -20.84
CA ASP A 649 -18.81 -18.84 -19.77
C ASP A 649 -17.31 -19.13 -19.65
N ASN A 650 -16.81 -20.18 -20.30
CA ASN A 650 -15.41 -20.54 -20.34
C ASN A 650 -14.70 -19.90 -21.57
N PRO A 651 -13.80 -18.91 -21.38
CA PRO A 651 -13.10 -18.24 -22.47
C PRO A 651 -12.31 -19.18 -23.39
N THR A 652 -11.63 -20.16 -22.82
CA THR A 652 -10.81 -21.11 -23.61
C THR A 652 -11.67 -22.01 -24.51
N ALA A 653 -12.87 -22.37 -24.05
CA ALA A 653 -13.83 -23.12 -24.85
C ALA A 653 -14.41 -22.26 -25.97
N VAL A 654 -14.74 -20.99 -25.68
CA VAL A 654 -15.22 -20.02 -26.68
C VAL A 654 -14.20 -19.87 -27.82
N GLU A 655 -12.92 -19.65 -27.50
CA GLU A 655 -11.85 -19.56 -28.48
C GLU A 655 -11.71 -20.83 -29.34
N SER A 656 -11.84 -22.00 -28.72
CA SER A 656 -11.75 -23.30 -29.40
C SER A 656 -12.90 -23.50 -30.39
N VAL A 657 -14.14 -23.18 -29.99
CA VAL A 657 -15.33 -23.24 -30.85
C VAL A 657 -15.20 -22.29 -32.04
N ILE A 658 -14.75 -21.05 -31.81
CA ILE A 658 -14.57 -20.06 -32.87
C ILE A 658 -13.51 -20.52 -33.87
N THR A 659 -12.40 -21.06 -33.38
CA THR A 659 -11.32 -21.59 -34.24
C THR A 659 -11.81 -22.76 -35.09
N ALA A 660 -12.56 -23.70 -34.51
CA ALA A 660 -13.18 -24.79 -35.24
C ALA A 660 -14.18 -24.28 -36.30
N ALA A 661 -15.05 -23.34 -35.93
CA ALA A 661 -16.04 -22.74 -36.82
C ALA A 661 -15.41 -22.00 -38.02
N ARG A 662 -14.36 -21.20 -37.77
CA ARG A 662 -13.64 -20.48 -38.82
C ARG A 662 -12.88 -21.40 -39.77
N THR A 663 -12.42 -22.54 -39.28
CA THR A 663 -11.78 -23.58 -40.10
C THR A 663 -12.78 -24.21 -41.07
N GLU A 664 -14.01 -24.45 -40.63
CA GLU A 664 -15.09 -25.00 -41.47
C GLU A 664 -15.66 -23.97 -42.44
N ARG A 665 -15.91 -22.75 -41.96
CA ARG A 665 -16.45 -21.67 -42.78
C ARG A 665 -15.81 -20.31 -42.45
N PRO A 666 -14.88 -19.83 -43.29
CA PRO A 666 -14.21 -18.54 -43.09
C PRO A 666 -15.16 -17.33 -43.09
N ASP A 667 -16.25 -17.38 -43.86
CA ASP A 667 -17.21 -16.28 -44.07
C ASP A 667 -18.42 -16.29 -43.10
N LEU A 668 -18.48 -17.24 -42.15
CA LEU A 668 -19.59 -17.35 -41.20
C LEU A 668 -19.77 -16.08 -40.36
N ILE A 669 -21.00 -15.62 -40.14
CA ILE A 669 -21.25 -14.57 -39.15
C ILE A 669 -21.08 -15.18 -37.76
N ILE A 670 -20.13 -14.68 -36.98
CA ILE A 670 -19.88 -15.17 -35.61
C ILE A 670 -20.04 -14.04 -34.61
N VAL A 671 -21.00 -14.20 -33.69
CA VAL A 671 -21.23 -13.29 -32.57
C VAL A 671 -20.92 -14.02 -31.28
N ALA A 672 -19.94 -13.53 -30.52
CA ALA A 672 -19.46 -14.23 -29.33
C ALA A 672 -19.57 -13.36 -28.08
N ARG A 673 -20.00 -13.96 -26.98
CA ARG A 673 -19.88 -13.36 -25.64
C ARG A 673 -18.41 -13.37 -25.23
N ALA A 674 -17.91 -12.19 -24.89
CA ALA A 674 -16.63 -12.04 -24.23
C ALA A 674 -16.82 -11.79 -22.73
N ARG A 675 -15.82 -12.17 -21.94
CA ARG A 675 -15.84 -12.01 -20.47
C ARG A 675 -15.50 -10.58 -20.07
N ASP A 676 -14.63 -9.95 -20.83
CA ASP A 676 -14.12 -8.60 -20.60
C ASP A 676 -13.53 -8.05 -21.91
N ALA A 677 -12.99 -6.84 -21.84
CA ALA A 677 -12.36 -6.14 -22.97
C ALA A 677 -11.14 -6.89 -23.54
N GLU A 678 -10.35 -7.55 -22.69
CA GLU A 678 -9.15 -8.28 -23.11
C GLU A 678 -9.53 -9.53 -23.90
N HIS A 679 -10.50 -10.30 -23.37
CA HIS A 679 -11.04 -11.45 -24.08
C HIS A 679 -11.69 -11.02 -25.40
N ALA A 680 -12.46 -9.93 -25.43
CA ALA A 680 -13.08 -9.43 -26.66
C ALA A 680 -12.06 -9.09 -27.76
N THR A 681 -10.93 -8.47 -27.37
CA THR A 681 -9.83 -8.15 -28.30
C THR A 681 -9.28 -9.44 -28.93
N LYS A 682 -9.06 -10.48 -28.13
CA LYS A 682 -8.59 -11.79 -28.60
C LYS A 682 -9.60 -12.49 -29.51
N LEU A 683 -10.91 -12.35 -29.27
CA LEU A 683 -11.93 -12.88 -30.16
C LEU A 683 -11.93 -12.16 -31.52
N TYR A 684 -11.73 -10.84 -31.54
CA TYR A 684 -11.55 -10.10 -32.80
C TYR A 684 -10.31 -10.56 -33.59
N GLU A 685 -9.21 -10.92 -32.92
CA GLU A 685 -8.03 -11.53 -33.58
C GLU A 685 -8.35 -12.89 -34.23
N LEU A 686 -9.31 -13.64 -33.68
CA LEU A 686 -9.85 -14.87 -34.27
C LEU A 686 -10.86 -14.61 -35.40
N ASN A 687 -10.99 -13.36 -35.85
CA ASN A 687 -11.91 -12.90 -36.90
C ASN A 687 -13.38 -13.15 -36.58
N VAL A 688 -13.83 -13.01 -35.33
CA VAL A 688 -15.29 -12.94 -35.08
C VAL A 688 -15.89 -11.70 -35.75
N THR A 689 -17.16 -11.79 -36.13
CA THR A 689 -17.90 -10.65 -36.70
C THR A 689 -18.22 -9.63 -35.61
N ASP A 690 -18.58 -10.13 -34.42
CA ASP A 690 -18.80 -9.29 -33.26
C ASP A 690 -18.41 -10.00 -31.96
N ALA A 691 -17.84 -9.25 -31.03
CA ALA A 691 -17.52 -9.72 -29.69
C ALA A 691 -18.20 -8.80 -28.68
N VAL A 692 -19.07 -9.37 -27.84
CA VAL A 692 -19.92 -8.67 -26.89
C VAL A 692 -19.37 -8.87 -25.47
N PRO A 693 -18.61 -7.91 -24.91
CA PRO A 693 -18.02 -8.06 -23.58
C PRO A 693 -19.09 -7.86 -22.51
N GLU A 694 -19.33 -8.87 -21.69
CA GLU A 694 -20.38 -8.86 -20.66
C GLU A 694 -20.23 -7.68 -19.69
N THR A 695 -18.99 -7.32 -19.34
CA THR A 695 -18.73 -6.21 -18.44
C THR A 695 -19.03 -4.86 -19.09
N ILE A 696 -18.81 -4.72 -20.40
CA ILE A 696 -19.01 -3.45 -21.10
C ILE A 696 -20.51 -3.25 -21.37
N GLU A 697 -21.19 -4.25 -21.94
CA GLU A 697 -22.62 -4.11 -22.23
C GLU A 697 -23.47 -3.96 -20.97
N ALA A 698 -23.18 -4.72 -19.90
CA ALA A 698 -23.88 -4.53 -18.63
C ALA A 698 -23.67 -3.11 -18.08
N SER A 699 -22.48 -2.53 -18.28
CA SER A 699 -22.20 -1.15 -17.86
C SER A 699 -22.96 -0.13 -18.71
N LEU A 700 -23.01 -0.31 -20.03
CA LEU A 700 -23.77 0.57 -20.94
C LEU A 700 -25.27 0.50 -20.65
N GLN A 701 -25.81 -0.70 -20.39
CA GLN A 701 -27.22 -0.87 -20.07
C GLN A 701 -27.61 -0.22 -18.74
N LEU A 702 -26.77 -0.36 -17.70
CA LEU A 702 -26.99 0.34 -16.43
C LEU A 702 -26.90 1.86 -16.58
N SER A 703 -26.10 2.34 -17.54
CA SER A 703 -26.01 3.76 -17.89
C SER A 703 -27.32 4.26 -18.47
N GLU A 704 -27.83 3.57 -19.47
CA GLU A 704 -29.10 3.89 -20.13
C GLU A 704 -30.26 3.90 -19.14
N ALA A 705 -30.40 2.81 -18.37
CA ALA A 705 -31.44 2.61 -17.38
C ALA A 705 -31.55 3.78 -16.39
N LEU A 706 -30.40 4.22 -15.87
CA LEU A 706 -30.37 5.31 -14.93
C LEU A 706 -30.76 6.64 -15.59
N LEU A 707 -30.15 6.96 -16.73
CA LEU A 707 -30.37 8.25 -17.41
C LEU A 707 -31.85 8.45 -17.73
N VAL A 708 -32.51 7.38 -18.18
CA VAL A 708 -33.97 7.36 -18.42
C VAL A 708 -34.74 7.62 -17.12
N ASN A 709 -34.44 6.90 -16.04
CA ASN A 709 -35.15 7.03 -14.76
C ASN A 709 -34.92 8.40 -14.08
N MET A 710 -33.86 9.11 -14.46
CA MET A 710 -33.57 10.47 -14.01
C MET A 710 -34.23 11.55 -14.87
N GLY A 711 -35.04 11.17 -15.87
CA GLY A 711 -35.79 12.10 -16.71
C GLY A 711 -35.00 12.67 -17.88
N VAL A 712 -33.83 12.11 -18.22
CA VAL A 712 -33.13 12.48 -19.47
C VAL A 712 -33.97 11.98 -20.65
N PRO A 713 -34.21 12.81 -21.69
CA PRO A 713 -35.00 12.40 -22.84
C PRO A 713 -34.44 11.13 -23.49
N MET A 714 -35.29 10.11 -23.61
CA MET A 714 -34.95 8.77 -24.10
C MET A 714 -34.11 8.79 -25.39
N GLY A 715 -34.48 9.63 -26.36
CA GLY A 715 -33.76 9.72 -27.63
C GLY A 715 -32.29 10.16 -27.50
N LEU A 716 -31.96 11.03 -26.53
CA LEU A 716 -30.58 11.46 -26.27
C LEU A 716 -29.78 10.37 -25.55
N VAL A 717 -30.43 9.64 -24.64
CA VAL A 717 -29.83 8.49 -23.95
C VAL A 717 -29.47 7.41 -24.97
N ILE A 718 -30.41 7.01 -25.82
CA ILE A 718 -30.18 5.97 -26.83
C ILE A 718 -29.03 6.38 -27.76
N ALA A 719 -29.00 7.64 -28.21
CA ALA A 719 -27.96 8.14 -29.10
C ALA A 719 -26.58 8.14 -28.43
N SER A 720 -26.46 8.66 -27.21
CA SER A 720 -25.18 8.72 -26.49
C SER A 720 -24.63 7.34 -26.13
N ILE A 721 -25.50 6.39 -25.78
CA ILE A 721 -25.12 5.00 -25.49
C ILE A 721 -24.67 4.27 -26.75
N HIS A 722 -25.35 4.49 -27.89
CA HIS A 722 -24.91 3.94 -29.18
C HIS A 722 -23.56 4.52 -29.59
N GLU A 723 -23.37 5.84 -29.50
CA GLU A 723 -22.09 6.48 -29.82
C GLU A 723 -20.95 5.91 -28.95
N LYS A 724 -21.21 5.71 -27.65
CA LYS A 724 -20.21 5.15 -26.75
C LYS A 724 -19.92 3.67 -27.02
N ARG A 725 -20.95 2.89 -27.38
CA ARG A 725 -20.80 1.49 -27.80
C ARG A 725 -19.91 1.39 -29.03
N ASP A 726 -20.12 2.25 -30.02
CA ASP A 726 -19.32 2.28 -31.25
C ASP A 726 -17.87 2.70 -30.98
N GLU A 727 -17.64 3.70 -30.13
CA GLU A 727 -16.30 4.12 -29.71
C GLU A 727 -15.52 2.97 -29.05
N LEU A 728 -16.14 2.27 -28.10
CA LEU A 728 -15.53 1.13 -27.41
C LEU A 728 -15.29 -0.04 -28.36
N ARG A 729 -16.24 -0.32 -29.26
CA ARG A 729 -16.09 -1.37 -30.28
C ARG A 729 -14.91 -1.06 -31.21
N HIS A 730 -14.78 0.17 -31.68
CA HIS A 730 -13.65 0.59 -32.52
C HIS A 730 -12.31 0.50 -31.79
N ALA A 731 -12.25 0.84 -30.49
CA ALA A 731 -11.04 0.69 -29.69
C ALA A 731 -10.61 -0.78 -29.57
N LEU A 732 -11.56 -1.70 -29.38
CA LEU A 732 -11.31 -3.14 -29.29
C LEU A 732 -10.89 -3.77 -30.63
N GLN A 733 -11.43 -3.28 -31.75
CA GLN A 733 -11.02 -3.69 -33.10
C GLN A 733 -9.70 -3.04 -33.54
N GLY A 734 -9.32 -1.90 -32.94
CA GLY A 734 -8.27 -0.99 -33.41
C GLY A 734 -6.84 -1.34 -33.01
N SER A 735 -6.63 -2.28 -32.07
CA SER A 735 -5.29 -2.64 -31.57
C SER A 735 -4.35 -3.20 -32.66
N GLU A 736 -4.92 -3.72 -33.76
CA GLU A 736 -4.13 -4.22 -34.91
C GLU A 736 -3.86 -3.18 -36.00
N ARG A 737 -4.72 -2.17 -36.21
CA ARG A 737 -4.56 -1.23 -37.34
C ARG A 737 -3.40 -0.26 -37.10
N GLU A 738 -3.24 0.23 -35.87
CA GLU A 738 -2.10 1.06 -35.49
C GLU A 738 -0.79 0.26 -35.41
N GLY A 739 -0.85 -1.00 -34.96
CA GLY A 739 0.29 -1.92 -34.92
C GLY A 739 0.81 -2.30 -36.31
N ARG A 740 -0.10 -2.57 -37.27
CA ARG A 740 0.25 -2.84 -38.67
C ARG A 740 0.76 -1.60 -39.40
N VAL A 741 0.17 -0.42 -39.17
CA VAL A 741 0.67 0.84 -39.76
C VAL A 741 2.06 1.17 -39.22
N ARG A 742 2.31 1.03 -37.91
CA ARG A 742 3.65 1.24 -37.33
C ARG A 742 4.68 0.22 -37.82
N ARG A 743 4.31 -1.05 -38.02
CA ARG A 743 5.19 -2.07 -38.62
C ARG A 743 5.45 -1.84 -40.12
N ALA A 744 4.45 -1.41 -40.88
CA ALA A 744 4.59 -1.07 -42.29
C ALA A 744 5.47 0.17 -42.51
N ILE A 745 5.32 1.20 -41.65
CA ILE A 745 6.18 2.40 -41.65
C ILE A 745 7.62 2.05 -41.27
N ARG A 746 7.85 1.15 -40.29
CA ARG A 746 9.20 0.66 -39.95
C ARG A 746 9.82 -0.22 -41.04
N ALA A 747 9.03 -1.00 -41.76
CA ALA A 747 9.49 -1.84 -42.86
C ALA A 747 9.87 -1.00 -44.10
N SER A 748 9.14 0.09 -44.37
CA SER A 748 9.45 1.00 -45.49
C SER A 748 10.64 1.92 -45.21
N THR A 749 10.90 2.28 -43.95
CA THR A 749 12.10 3.06 -43.57
C THR A 749 13.37 2.21 -43.58
N ARG A 750 13.31 0.91 -43.25
CA ARG A 750 14.46 0.00 -43.37
C ARG A 750 14.85 -0.30 -44.83
N ARG A 751 13.89 -0.37 -45.76
CA ARG A 751 14.19 -0.58 -47.19
C ARG A 751 14.84 0.61 -47.89
N LYS A 752 14.82 1.81 -47.28
CA LYS A 752 15.49 3.00 -47.81
C LYS A 752 16.93 3.20 -47.31
N SER A 753 17.39 2.45 -46.29
CA SER A 753 18.78 2.54 -45.81
C SER A 753 19.73 1.51 -46.44
N ASP A 754 19.21 0.42 -47.02
CA ASP A 754 20.03 -0.67 -47.58
C ASP A 754 20.15 -0.61 -49.13
N GLY A 755 19.74 0.50 -49.76
CA GLY A 755 19.72 0.68 -51.21
C GLY A 755 20.63 1.79 -51.75
N GLY A 756 21.63 2.21 -50.99
CA GLY A 756 22.46 3.37 -51.33
C GLY A 756 23.91 3.26 -50.90
N THR A 757 24.61 2.21 -51.37
CA THR A 757 26.03 2.18 -51.72
C THR A 757 26.28 1.02 -52.66
#